data_AF-A0AAN6IGC0-F1
#
_entry.id   AF-A0AAN6IGC0-F1
#
_cell.length_a   1.000
_cell.length_b   1.000
_cell.length_c   1.000
_cell.angle_alpha   90.00
_cell.angle_beta   90.00
_cell.angle_gamma   90.00
#
_symmetry.space_group_name_H-M   'P 1'
#
loop_
_entity.id
_entity.type
_entity.pdbx_description
1 polymer ?
#
loop_
_entity_poly.entity_id
_entity_poly.type
_entity_poly.pdbx_seq_one_letter_code
_entity_poly.pdbx_strand_id
1 'polypeptide(L)'
;MAPSAIYEPVAQKQLLKVENAPTTYRNDSVKKPVADDYMYAFKYNFPLPTHGDDSEVLDFTEDDQKNRREIADQFIKELEQVVQSRDSKAFADLFLYNGVWRDKVAFTWDYRSFNTPKKIEEAASDLFPRVPTRNYNIIDPAPSIQRPYSDIAWLQIVYTFETDLVGASGVMNLVKTRDGFKIWTLHTAIESLNGHPEVPDRDGHMIGDKSWHNQRIEDDNLEGVEPEVIVVGGGHCGLHAAARLKALGVSALIVERNPRIGDNWRNRYEYLSLHLPHWADHFPYLPYPEHWPTYTPAGKMGDWLEWYASAMELTAWTDSSVVSASQKQTGDWELTVQRGSKEGNYTRTFHPKQVIVATSLAGVPFTPDIPGMDKFKGTVRHSTKHDSAREWVGKKVLVVGTSSSGFDTAYDFARRNIDVTLLQRSPTYLMSLEQSVPRILAPLYEPKDHKRPDLDTADRMNYSMPVGPAEELNRRTARDIWNADVELIAKMEQSGFKVWRGQRDTGSHTLGYTKNGGFYFDAGACKAIIDGKIKIEQGYPIRFTEDSIVLDGGREQEYDLVVMATGFSNTIDSVRNILGDEIADRCNPIWGMDEEGELNSAWRTSGVPGLWLMVGTLQAGRYHSKKLALRIKAILEGIAPEPYMK
;
A
#
# COMPACT_ATOMS: atom_id res chain seq x y z
N MET A 1 -8.27 6.29 -31.97
CA MET A 1 -9.16 5.43 -31.16
C MET A 1 -8.93 5.81 -29.72
N ALA A 2 -9.89 6.50 -29.09
CA ALA A 2 -9.80 6.91 -27.70
C ALA A 2 -9.83 5.65 -26.80
N PRO A 3 -9.05 5.58 -25.72
CA PRO A 3 -9.17 4.46 -24.79
C PRO A 3 -10.60 4.42 -24.23
N SER A 4 -11.23 3.24 -24.33
CA SER A 4 -12.49 2.93 -23.67
C SER A 4 -12.36 3.16 -22.16
N ALA A 5 -13.49 3.45 -21.51
CA ALA A 5 -13.61 3.73 -20.08
C ALA A 5 -12.66 2.88 -19.22
N ILE A 6 -12.08 3.47 -18.18
CA ILE A 6 -11.17 2.77 -17.25
C ILE A 6 -11.89 1.57 -16.62
N TYR A 7 -13.22 1.65 -16.51
CA TYR A 7 -14.10 0.57 -16.11
C TYR A 7 -14.93 0.13 -17.31
N GLU A 8 -14.52 -0.95 -17.99
CA GLU A 8 -15.50 -1.69 -18.79
C GLU A 8 -16.46 -2.38 -17.82
N PRO A 9 -17.80 -2.22 -17.96
CA PRO A 9 -18.73 -2.95 -17.13
C PRO A 9 -18.52 -4.44 -17.40
N VAL A 10 -17.91 -5.14 -16.44
CA VAL A 10 -17.83 -6.60 -16.48
C VAL A 10 -19.26 -7.09 -16.53
N ALA A 11 -19.65 -7.71 -17.65
CA ALA A 11 -21.00 -8.20 -17.87
C ALA A 11 -21.49 -8.92 -16.61
N GLN A 12 -22.62 -8.47 -16.05
CA GLN A 12 -23.31 -9.17 -14.98
C GLN A 12 -23.66 -10.57 -15.51
N LYS A 13 -22.80 -11.57 -15.25
CA LYS A 13 -23.20 -12.97 -15.37
C LYS A 13 -24.41 -13.13 -14.46
N GLN A 14 -25.51 -13.64 -15.01
CA GLN A 14 -26.73 -13.93 -14.28
C GLN A 14 -26.39 -14.56 -12.92
N LEU A 15 -26.93 -13.97 -11.85
CA LEU A 15 -26.87 -14.51 -10.50
C LEU A 15 -27.42 -15.95 -10.54
N LEU A 16 -26.53 -16.94 -10.53
CA LEU A 16 -26.92 -18.32 -10.30
C LEU A 16 -27.49 -18.39 -8.88
N LYS A 17 -28.78 -18.74 -8.77
CA LYS A 17 -29.37 -19.13 -7.49
C LYS A 17 -28.69 -20.40 -7.03
N VAL A 18 -27.69 -20.28 -6.16
CA VAL A 18 -27.13 -21.43 -5.44
C VAL A 18 -28.16 -21.81 -4.38
N GLU A 19 -29.05 -22.73 -4.73
CA GLU A 19 -29.95 -23.36 -3.77
C GLU A 19 -29.11 -24.23 -2.81
N ASN A 20 -29.28 -23.98 -1.50
CA ASN A 20 -28.87 -24.86 -0.39
C ASN A 20 -27.37 -24.94 -0.01
N ALA A 21 -26.69 -23.81 0.25
CA ALA A 21 -25.47 -23.80 1.08
C ALA A 21 -25.77 -23.20 2.47
N PRO A 22 -25.38 -23.84 3.59
CA PRO A 22 -25.70 -23.36 4.94
C PRO A 22 -25.06 -22.00 5.25
N THR A 23 -25.92 -21.02 5.52
CA THR A 23 -25.67 -19.58 5.60
C THR A 23 -25.26 -19.10 7.00
N THR A 24 -24.07 -19.43 7.49
CA THR A 24 -23.73 -19.07 8.89
C THR A 24 -22.94 -17.77 9.06
N TYR A 25 -22.14 -17.33 8.08
CA TYR A 25 -21.37 -16.07 8.17
C TYR A 25 -21.77 -14.99 7.16
N ARG A 26 -22.87 -15.23 6.42
CA ARG A 26 -23.52 -14.24 5.55
C ARG A 26 -24.52 -13.35 6.31
N ASN A 27 -24.71 -13.62 7.61
CA ASN A 27 -25.69 -12.97 8.46
C ASN A 27 -24.99 -12.05 9.48
N ASP A 28 -25.49 -10.83 9.64
CA ASP A 28 -24.92 -9.80 10.52
C ASP A 28 -25.00 -10.15 12.02
N SER A 29 -25.69 -11.25 12.36
CA SER A 29 -25.83 -11.74 13.74
C SER A 29 -24.55 -12.34 14.34
N VAL A 30 -23.51 -12.60 13.53
CA VAL A 30 -22.24 -13.17 14.02
C VAL A 30 -21.25 -12.06 14.36
N LYS A 31 -20.62 -12.14 15.54
CA LYS A 31 -19.58 -11.19 15.96
C LYS A 31 -18.46 -11.12 14.91
N LYS A 32 -18.28 -9.92 14.32
CA LYS A 32 -17.22 -9.66 13.33
C LYS A 32 -15.83 -9.87 13.94
N PRO A 33 -14.86 -10.46 13.21
CA PRO A 33 -13.48 -10.62 13.66
C PRO A 33 -12.73 -9.30 13.93
N VAL A 34 -13.18 -8.22 13.30
CA VAL A 34 -12.66 -6.85 13.45
C VAL A 34 -13.87 -5.93 13.51
N ALA A 35 -13.89 -5.01 14.46
CA ALA A 35 -14.96 -4.01 14.58
C ALA A 35 -14.85 -2.97 13.45
N ASP A 36 -15.97 -2.40 13.04
CA ASP A 36 -15.99 -1.43 11.93
C ASP A 36 -15.23 -0.13 12.25
N ASP A 37 -15.03 0.18 13.53
CA ASP A 37 -14.28 1.34 14.06
C ASP A 37 -12.82 1.00 14.48
N TYR A 38 -12.38 -0.26 14.35
CA TYR A 38 -11.02 -0.65 14.70
C TYR A 38 -9.99 0.07 13.82
N MET A 39 -9.14 0.89 14.44
CA MET A 39 -8.14 1.74 13.76
C MET A 39 -8.75 2.62 12.66
N TYR A 40 -9.99 3.05 12.84
CA TYR A 40 -10.78 3.75 11.83
C TYR A 40 -11.56 4.91 12.48
N ALA A 41 -10.91 6.07 12.61
CA ALA A 41 -11.55 7.26 13.20
C ALA A 41 -12.46 8.00 12.21
N PHE A 42 -12.24 7.81 10.91
CA PHE A 42 -12.98 8.48 9.85
C PHE A 42 -14.47 8.15 9.87
N LYS A 43 -15.32 9.17 9.76
CA LYS A 43 -16.78 9.03 9.71
C LYS A 43 -17.34 9.73 8.48
N TYR A 44 -17.31 9.03 7.34
CA TYR A 44 -17.95 9.48 6.11
C TYR A 44 -19.15 8.60 5.80
N ASN A 45 -20.34 9.19 5.80
CA ASN A 45 -21.62 8.49 5.64
C ASN A 45 -22.44 9.05 4.48
N PHE A 46 -21.80 9.67 3.49
CA PHE A 46 -22.51 10.17 2.31
C PHE A 46 -22.60 9.08 1.24
N PRO A 47 -23.76 8.94 0.57
CA PRO A 47 -23.87 8.03 -0.56
C PRO A 47 -23.03 8.50 -1.74
N LEU A 48 -22.72 7.57 -2.65
CA LEU A 48 -22.17 7.91 -3.96
C LEU A 48 -23.14 8.80 -4.75
N PRO A 49 -22.65 9.68 -5.64
CA PRO A 49 -23.48 10.54 -6.49
C PRO A 49 -24.17 9.72 -7.59
N THR A 50 -25.17 8.93 -7.22
CA THR A 50 -25.94 8.10 -8.15
C THR A 50 -26.98 8.91 -8.90
N HIS A 51 -27.19 8.67 -10.19
CA HIS A 51 -28.27 9.26 -10.96
C HIS A 51 -29.54 8.39 -10.97
N GLY A 52 -30.70 8.99 -11.19
CA GLY A 52 -32.02 8.34 -11.19
C GLY A 52 -33.16 9.36 -11.13
N ASP A 53 -34.42 8.92 -11.19
CA ASP A 53 -35.60 9.79 -11.34
C ASP A 53 -35.71 10.86 -10.23
N ASP A 54 -35.29 10.54 -9.00
CA ASP A 54 -35.34 11.42 -7.83
C ASP A 54 -33.96 11.98 -7.41
N SER A 55 -32.92 11.84 -8.23
CA SER A 55 -31.57 12.32 -7.90
C SER A 55 -31.33 13.75 -8.36
N GLU A 56 -30.55 14.50 -7.58
CA GLU A 56 -29.96 15.78 -8.01
C GLU A 56 -28.87 15.59 -9.07
N VAL A 57 -28.27 14.40 -9.10
CA VAL A 57 -27.24 14.00 -10.08
C VAL A 57 -27.93 13.42 -11.31
N LEU A 58 -27.55 13.91 -12.48
CA LEU A 58 -28.07 13.51 -13.78
C LEU A 58 -27.06 12.61 -14.49
N ASP A 59 -27.56 11.73 -15.35
CA ASP A 59 -26.71 11.00 -16.28
C ASP A 59 -26.17 11.93 -17.39
N PHE A 60 -25.01 11.58 -17.95
CA PHE A 60 -24.44 12.24 -19.10
C PHE A 60 -25.11 11.76 -20.39
N THR A 61 -25.49 12.74 -21.22
CA THR A 61 -26.07 12.55 -22.54
C THR A 61 -25.01 12.26 -23.61
N GLU A 62 -25.43 11.86 -24.82
CA GLU A 62 -24.52 11.73 -25.96
C GLU A 62 -23.83 13.05 -26.32
N ASP A 63 -24.50 14.19 -26.12
CA ASP A 63 -23.93 15.50 -26.40
C ASP A 63 -22.86 15.86 -25.36
N ASP A 64 -23.05 15.49 -24.08
CA ASP A 64 -22.00 15.63 -23.07
C ASP A 64 -20.77 14.77 -23.46
N GLN A 65 -20.99 13.55 -23.95
CA GLN A 65 -19.91 12.68 -24.40
C GLN A 65 -19.14 13.29 -25.59
N LYS A 66 -19.84 13.89 -26.57
CA LYS A 66 -19.22 14.57 -27.72
C LYS A 66 -18.43 15.80 -27.28
N ASN A 67 -18.98 16.60 -26.37
CA ASN A 67 -18.44 17.90 -25.96
C ASN A 67 -17.59 17.85 -24.67
N ARG A 68 -17.31 16.65 -24.13
CA ARG A 68 -16.57 16.46 -22.86
C ARG A 68 -15.26 17.24 -22.76
N ARG A 69 -14.55 17.44 -23.88
CA ARG A 69 -13.30 18.20 -23.92
C ARG A 69 -13.56 19.69 -23.70
N GLU A 70 -14.56 20.25 -24.40
CA GLU A 70 -14.95 21.65 -24.27
C GLU A 70 -15.47 21.95 -22.86
N ILE A 71 -16.29 21.03 -22.30
CA ILE A 71 -16.76 21.10 -20.90
C ILE A 71 -15.56 21.15 -19.95
N ALA A 72 -14.58 20.27 -20.13
CA ALA A 72 -13.39 20.24 -19.29
C ALA A 72 -12.53 21.51 -19.42
N ASP A 73 -12.31 22.00 -20.64
CA ASP A 73 -11.54 23.23 -20.88
C ASP A 73 -12.22 24.46 -20.26
N GLN A 74 -13.56 24.53 -20.30
CA GLN A 74 -14.31 25.61 -19.65
C GLN A 74 -14.22 25.52 -18.12
N PHE A 75 -14.39 24.31 -17.56
CA PHE A 75 -14.36 24.12 -16.11
C PHE A 75 -12.96 24.38 -15.52
N ILE A 76 -11.89 24.02 -16.23
CA ILE A 76 -10.52 24.33 -15.80
C ILE A 76 -10.26 25.83 -15.76
N LYS A 77 -10.78 26.61 -16.73
CA LYS A 77 -10.69 28.08 -16.70
C LYS A 77 -11.44 28.69 -15.52
N GLU A 78 -12.63 28.18 -15.23
CA GLU A 78 -13.41 28.61 -14.07
C GLU A 78 -12.68 28.29 -12.75
N LEU A 79 -12.16 27.07 -12.62
CA LEU A 79 -11.35 26.64 -11.49
C LEU A 79 -10.12 27.56 -11.31
N GLU A 80 -9.36 27.80 -12.37
CA GLU A 80 -8.19 28.69 -12.35
C GLU A 80 -8.58 30.10 -11.89
N GLN A 81 -9.63 30.68 -12.46
CA GLN A 81 -10.10 32.02 -12.11
C GLN A 81 -10.49 32.11 -10.64
N VAL A 82 -11.25 31.13 -10.14
CA VAL A 82 -11.73 31.11 -8.75
C VAL A 82 -10.55 30.97 -7.78
N VAL A 83 -9.63 30.05 -8.03
CA VAL A 83 -8.43 29.87 -7.18
C VAL A 83 -7.56 31.13 -7.20
N GLN A 84 -7.30 31.73 -8.37
CA GLN A 84 -6.49 32.95 -8.50
C GLN A 84 -7.13 34.18 -7.86
N SER A 85 -8.47 34.27 -7.90
CA SER A 85 -9.22 35.35 -7.23
C SER A 85 -9.23 35.22 -5.70
N ARG A 86 -8.79 34.07 -5.16
CA ARG A 86 -8.79 33.73 -3.74
C ARG A 86 -10.19 33.76 -3.11
N ASP A 87 -11.22 33.54 -3.91
CA ASP A 87 -12.60 33.46 -3.45
C ASP A 87 -12.88 32.05 -2.94
N SER A 88 -12.68 31.83 -1.64
CA SER A 88 -12.88 30.54 -0.98
C SER A 88 -14.32 30.06 -1.06
N LYS A 89 -15.29 30.99 -1.08
CA LYS A 89 -16.71 30.66 -1.15
C LYS A 89 -17.07 30.20 -2.56
N ALA A 90 -16.67 30.96 -3.59
CA ALA A 90 -16.87 30.55 -4.98
C ALA A 90 -16.19 29.20 -5.26
N PHE A 91 -15.02 28.93 -4.65
CA PHE A 91 -14.35 27.64 -4.76
C PHE A 91 -15.16 26.51 -4.14
N ALA A 92 -15.66 26.70 -2.92
CA ALA A 92 -16.52 25.71 -2.26
C ALA A 92 -17.83 25.47 -3.01
N ASP A 93 -18.39 26.52 -3.64
CA ASP A 93 -19.61 26.43 -4.45
C ASP A 93 -19.42 25.59 -5.73
N LEU A 94 -18.18 25.35 -6.20
CA LEU A 94 -17.90 24.41 -7.30
C LEU A 94 -18.16 22.95 -6.90
N PHE A 95 -18.18 22.62 -5.61
CA PHE A 95 -18.30 21.25 -5.12
C PHE A 95 -19.77 20.82 -4.94
N LEU A 96 -19.98 19.52 -5.08
CA LEU A 96 -21.21 18.87 -4.62
C LEU A 96 -21.28 18.94 -3.09
N TYR A 97 -22.47 18.84 -2.49
CA TYR A 97 -22.65 18.93 -1.03
C TYR A 97 -21.84 17.89 -0.23
N ASN A 98 -21.59 16.71 -0.81
CA ASN A 98 -20.73 15.65 -0.27
C ASN A 98 -19.35 15.60 -0.96
N GLY A 99 -18.98 16.67 -1.67
CA GLY A 99 -17.73 16.79 -2.38
C GLY A 99 -16.52 16.81 -1.45
N VAL A 100 -15.38 16.34 -1.95
CA VAL A 100 -14.14 16.21 -1.18
C VAL A 100 -12.97 16.80 -1.95
N TRP A 101 -12.18 17.65 -1.27
CA TRP A 101 -10.87 18.06 -1.75
C TRP A 101 -9.78 17.35 -0.94
N ARG A 102 -8.96 16.55 -1.61
CA ARG A 102 -7.81 15.87 -1.04
C ARG A 102 -6.53 16.46 -1.59
N ASP A 103 -5.64 16.91 -0.72
CA ASP A 103 -4.33 17.42 -1.11
C ASP A 103 -3.23 16.50 -0.61
N LYS A 104 -2.26 16.21 -1.49
CA LYS A 104 -1.01 15.52 -1.17
C LYS A 104 0.14 16.47 -1.47
N VAL A 105 0.44 17.31 -0.49
CA VAL A 105 1.60 18.22 -0.40
C VAL A 105 1.54 19.47 -1.28
N ALA A 106 0.72 19.51 -2.34
CA ALA A 106 0.75 20.64 -3.29
C ALA A 106 0.35 21.98 -2.66
N PHE A 107 -0.61 21.98 -1.74
CA PHE A 107 -1.01 23.17 -0.97
C PHE A 107 -0.64 23.06 0.50
N THR A 108 -0.76 21.86 1.06
CA THR A 108 -0.81 21.65 2.52
C THR A 108 0.51 21.19 3.11
N TRP A 109 1.50 20.84 2.29
CA TRP A 109 2.78 20.26 2.72
C TRP A 109 2.69 18.99 3.60
N ASP A 110 1.51 18.37 3.63
CA ASP A 110 1.23 17.02 4.15
C ASP A 110 0.10 16.37 3.35
N TYR A 111 -0.50 15.27 3.82
CA TYR A 111 -1.70 14.72 3.20
C TYR A 111 -2.91 15.18 4.03
N ARG A 112 -3.87 15.83 3.38
CA ARG A 112 -5.06 16.40 4.03
C ARG A 112 -6.29 16.10 3.19
N SER A 113 -7.41 15.85 3.85
CA SER A 113 -8.70 15.66 3.18
C SER A 113 -9.76 16.57 3.81
N PHE A 114 -10.31 17.47 2.99
CA PHE A 114 -11.36 18.40 3.37
C PHE A 114 -12.70 17.86 2.88
N ASN A 115 -13.45 17.28 3.83
CA ASN A 115 -14.75 16.67 3.57
C ASN A 115 -15.86 17.71 3.75
N THR A 116 -16.68 17.93 2.72
CA THR A 116 -17.77 18.93 2.60
C THR A 116 -17.35 20.34 2.16
N PRO A 117 -18.22 21.08 1.44
CA PRO A 117 -17.97 22.46 1.03
C PRO A 117 -17.55 23.40 2.15
N LYS A 118 -18.09 23.24 3.37
CA LYS A 118 -17.70 24.07 4.52
C LYS A 118 -16.22 23.92 4.88
N LYS A 119 -15.72 22.68 4.96
CA LYS A 119 -14.31 22.41 5.25
C LYS A 119 -13.40 22.84 4.11
N ILE A 120 -13.89 22.73 2.88
CA ILE A 120 -13.19 23.19 1.68
C ILE A 120 -13.06 24.72 1.69
N GLU A 121 -14.13 25.45 2.04
CA GLU A 121 -14.11 26.91 2.18
C GLU A 121 -13.12 27.35 3.27
N GLU A 122 -13.18 26.73 4.45
CA GLU A 122 -12.26 26.99 5.57
C GLU A 122 -10.80 26.81 5.09
N ALA A 123 -10.47 25.67 4.49
CA ALA A 123 -9.13 25.39 3.99
C ALA A 123 -8.69 26.34 2.86
N ALA A 124 -9.57 26.63 1.89
CA ALA A 124 -9.27 27.51 0.76
C ALA A 124 -9.01 28.95 1.22
N SER A 125 -9.79 29.46 2.18
CA SER A 125 -9.62 30.80 2.76
C SER A 125 -8.24 30.97 3.40
N ASP A 126 -7.73 29.88 3.97
CA ASP A 126 -6.44 29.79 4.59
C ASP A 126 -5.31 29.61 3.56
N LEU A 127 -5.47 28.73 2.58
CA LEU A 127 -4.39 28.25 1.70
C LEU A 127 -4.18 29.14 0.47
N PHE A 128 -5.22 29.61 -0.19
CA PHE A 128 -5.09 30.37 -1.45
C PHE A 128 -4.29 31.68 -1.32
N PRO A 129 -4.37 32.44 -0.21
CA PRO A 129 -3.50 33.60 -0.02
C PRO A 129 -2.01 33.27 0.11
N ARG A 130 -1.68 32.04 0.52
CA ARG A 130 -0.30 31.56 0.78
C ARG A 130 0.30 30.78 -0.37
N VAL A 131 -0.53 30.17 -1.22
CA VAL A 131 -0.11 29.28 -2.30
C VAL A 131 -0.74 29.74 -3.61
N PRO A 132 -0.20 30.81 -4.24
CA PRO A 132 -0.68 31.25 -5.54
C PRO A 132 -0.44 30.18 -6.61
N THR A 133 -1.37 30.04 -7.55
CA THR A 133 -1.32 29.03 -8.61
C THR A 133 -1.42 29.63 -10.00
N ARG A 134 -0.87 28.91 -10.99
CA ARG A 134 -0.85 29.31 -12.40
C ARG A 134 -0.70 28.10 -13.32
N ASN A 135 -0.80 28.34 -14.63
CA ASN A 135 -0.44 27.40 -15.68
C ASN A 135 -1.26 26.10 -15.65
N TYR A 136 -2.59 26.23 -15.59
CA TYR A 136 -3.49 25.08 -15.59
C TYR A 136 -3.59 24.45 -16.98
N ASN A 137 -3.16 23.20 -17.12
CA ASN A 137 -3.13 22.50 -18.41
C ASN A 137 -3.70 21.09 -18.28
N ILE A 138 -4.72 20.75 -19.08
CA ILE A 138 -5.21 19.37 -19.19
C ILE A 138 -4.12 18.50 -19.85
N ILE A 139 -3.82 17.37 -19.21
CA ILE A 139 -2.83 16.39 -19.66
C ILE A 139 -3.50 15.03 -19.89
N ASP A 140 -2.72 14.06 -20.34
CA ASP A 140 -3.20 12.70 -20.46
C ASP A 140 -3.45 12.03 -19.08
N PRO A 141 -4.47 11.14 -18.99
CA PRO A 141 -5.42 10.80 -20.04
C PRO A 141 -6.39 11.96 -20.34
N ALA A 142 -6.72 12.13 -21.62
CA ALA A 142 -7.71 13.10 -22.06
C ALA A 142 -9.06 12.96 -21.31
N PRO A 143 -9.82 14.06 -21.16
CA PRO A 143 -11.09 14.05 -20.45
C PRO A 143 -12.04 12.95 -20.93
N SER A 144 -12.57 12.19 -19.98
CA SER A 144 -13.35 10.99 -20.25
C SER A 144 -14.45 10.79 -19.21
N ILE A 145 -15.61 10.32 -19.66
CA ILE A 145 -16.71 9.96 -18.77
C ILE A 145 -16.48 8.54 -18.28
N GLN A 146 -16.33 8.40 -16.96
CA GLN A 146 -16.16 7.12 -16.27
C GLN A 146 -17.51 6.61 -15.79
N ARG A 147 -17.76 5.31 -15.97
CA ARG A 147 -19.03 4.65 -15.64
C ARG A 147 -18.77 3.30 -14.95
N PRO A 148 -18.34 3.28 -13.68
CA PRO A 148 -18.08 2.02 -12.99
C PRO A 148 -19.36 1.19 -12.76
N TYR A 149 -20.52 1.84 -12.66
CA TYR A 149 -21.83 1.22 -12.47
C TYR A 149 -22.86 1.93 -13.35
N SER A 150 -23.99 1.28 -13.63
CA SER A 150 -25.05 1.83 -14.48
C SER A 150 -25.76 3.05 -13.88
N ASP A 151 -25.66 3.25 -12.57
CA ASP A 151 -26.27 4.34 -11.81
C ASP A 151 -25.25 5.43 -11.40
N ILE A 152 -23.98 5.31 -11.81
CA ILE A 152 -22.93 6.26 -11.43
C ILE A 152 -22.07 6.61 -12.65
N ALA A 153 -21.93 7.91 -12.88
CA ALA A 153 -21.02 8.43 -13.89
C ALA A 153 -20.36 9.73 -13.45
N TRP A 154 -19.15 10.00 -13.93
CA TRP A 154 -18.48 11.28 -13.75
C TRP A 154 -17.57 11.61 -14.95
N LEU A 155 -17.41 12.89 -15.26
CA LEU A 155 -16.40 13.38 -16.17
C LEU A 155 -15.09 13.54 -15.41
N GLN A 156 -14.11 12.73 -15.77
CA GLN A 156 -12.77 12.76 -15.19
C GLN A 156 -11.87 13.68 -16.01
N ILE A 157 -11.14 14.55 -15.30
CA ILE A 157 -10.22 15.53 -15.85
C ILE A 157 -8.90 15.41 -15.11
N VAL A 158 -7.81 15.26 -15.86
CA VAL A 158 -6.44 15.21 -15.34
C VAL A 158 -5.70 16.43 -15.87
N TYR A 159 -5.08 17.19 -14.98
CA TYR A 159 -4.44 18.44 -15.32
C TYR A 159 -3.18 18.68 -14.49
N THR A 160 -2.34 19.62 -14.92
CA THR A 160 -1.21 20.14 -14.16
C THR A 160 -1.43 21.60 -13.82
N PHE A 161 -0.77 22.07 -12.77
CA PHE A 161 -0.66 23.48 -12.41
C PHE A 161 0.64 23.68 -11.64
N GLU A 162 1.03 24.93 -11.45
CA GLU A 162 2.24 25.30 -10.72
C GLU A 162 1.90 26.21 -9.55
N THR A 163 2.64 26.05 -8.46
CA THR A 163 2.79 27.07 -7.41
C THR A 163 4.16 27.73 -7.53
N ASP A 164 4.52 28.60 -6.61
CA ASP A 164 5.88 29.14 -6.57
C ASP A 164 6.92 28.05 -6.26
N LEU A 165 6.59 27.09 -5.39
CA LEU A 165 7.53 26.06 -4.95
C LEU A 165 7.43 24.75 -5.72
N VAL A 166 6.26 24.39 -6.26
CA VAL A 166 6.04 23.04 -6.79
C VAL A 166 5.36 23.05 -8.16
N GLY A 167 5.73 22.08 -8.99
CA GLY A 167 4.88 21.59 -10.06
C GLY A 167 3.94 20.51 -9.51
N ALA A 168 2.66 20.61 -9.84
CA ALA A 168 1.62 19.77 -9.29
C ALA A 168 0.68 19.20 -10.36
N SER A 169 0.00 18.11 -10.01
CA SER A 169 -1.08 17.55 -10.80
C SER A 169 -2.40 17.61 -10.04
N GLY A 170 -3.50 17.61 -10.80
CA GLY A 170 -4.85 17.51 -10.31
C GLY A 170 -5.60 16.38 -11.01
N VAL A 171 -6.42 15.64 -10.25
CA VAL A 171 -7.43 14.72 -10.77
C VAL A 171 -8.79 15.16 -10.23
N MET A 172 -9.69 15.51 -11.14
CA MET A 172 -11.01 16.03 -10.81
C MET A 172 -12.08 15.14 -11.42
N ASN A 173 -13.07 14.76 -10.62
CA ASN A 173 -14.24 14.01 -11.07
C ASN A 173 -15.47 14.90 -10.94
N LEU A 174 -16.03 15.33 -12.07
CA LEU A 174 -17.23 16.16 -12.15
C LEU A 174 -18.47 15.30 -12.32
N VAL A 175 -19.54 15.64 -11.61
CA VAL A 175 -20.89 15.08 -11.86
C VAL A 175 -21.77 16.16 -12.47
N LYS A 176 -22.75 15.75 -13.27
CA LYS A 176 -23.76 16.65 -13.82
C LYS A 176 -24.92 16.77 -12.84
N THR A 177 -25.34 17.98 -12.52
CA THR A 177 -26.54 18.24 -11.70
C THR A 177 -27.51 19.14 -12.46
N ARG A 178 -28.68 19.43 -11.87
CA ARG A 178 -29.64 20.40 -12.42
C ARG A 178 -29.09 21.83 -12.47
N ASP A 179 -28.11 22.14 -11.63
CA ASP A 179 -27.48 23.47 -11.51
C ASP A 179 -26.15 23.56 -12.29
N GLY A 180 -25.82 22.56 -13.10
CA GLY A 180 -24.58 22.49 -13.87
C GLY A 180 -23.61 21.41 -13.38
N PHE A 181 -22.34 21.51 -13.78
CA PHE A 181 -21.33 20.55 -13.34
C PHE A 181 -20.84 20.91 -11.93
N LYS A 182 -20.68 19.88 -11.09
CA LYS A 182 -20.13 20.03 -9.73
C LYS A 182 -18.97 19.07 -9.51
N ILE A 183 -17.98 19.51 -8.76
CA ILE A 183 -16.86 18.67 -8.32
C ILE A 183 -17.36 17.69 -7.28
N TRP A 184 -17.31 16.40 -7.59
CA TRP A 184 -17.50 15.36 -6.59
C TRP A 184 -16.20 15.10 -5.82
N THR A 185 -15.09 14.94 -6.55
CA THR A 185 -13.77 14.77 -5.91
C THR A 185 -12.73 15.59 -6.63
N LEU A 186 -11.90 16.30 -5.86
CA LEU A 186 -10.70 16.96 -6.33
C LEU A 186 -9.50 16.39 -5.58
N HIS A 187 -8.50 15.91 -6.30
CA HIS A 187 -7.23 15.51 -5.74
C HIS A 187 -6.12 16.36 -6.33
N THR A 188 -5.30 16.98 -5.48
CA THR A 188 -4.11 17.74 -5.87
C THR A 188 -2.87 17.10 -5.29
N ALA A 189 -1.78 17.00 -6.05
CA ALA A 189 -0.57 16.34 -5.59
C ALA A 189 0.70 16.98 -6.15
N ILE A 190 1.75 17.03 -5.33
CA ILE A 190 3.09 17.43 -5.77
C ILE A 190 3.64 16.42 -6.80
N GLU A 191 4.26 16.94 -7.85
CA GLU A 191 4.92 16.16 -8.90
C GLU A 191 6.38 16.54 -9.10
N SER A 192 6.77 17.77 -8.78
CA SER A 192 8.14 18.27 -8.86
C SER A 192 8.36 19.44 -7.89
N LEU A 193 9.64 19.76 -7.65
CA LEU A 193 10.05 20.92 -6.85
C LEU A 193 10.73 21.94 -7.78
N ASN A 194 10.18 23.15 -7.85
CA ASN A 194 10.66 24.19 -8.75
C ASN A 194 12.08 24.61 -8.36
N GLY A 195 12.98 24.74 -9.34
CA GLY A 195 14.39 25.06 -9.11
C GLY A 195 15.25 23.88 -8.63
N HIS A 196 14.66 22.71 -8.39
CA HIS A 196 15.37 21.52 -7.93
C HIS A 196 14.99 20.29 -8.78
N PRO A 197 15.33 20.28 -10.08
CA PRO A 197 15.08 19.13 -10.95
C PRO A 197 15.90 17.91 -10.51
N GLU A 198 15.51 16.73 -11.00
CA GLU A 198 16.37 15.55 -10.88
C GLU A 198 17.73 15.80 -11.56
N VAL A 199 18.78 15.21 -10.99
CA VAL A 199 20.15 15.29 -11.50
C VAL A 199 20.16 14.72 -12.93
N PRO A 200 20.74 15.44 -13.91
CA PRO A 200 20.76 14.98 -15.29
C PRO A 200 21.59 13.69 -15.44
N ASP A 201 21.30 12.95 -16.49
CA ASP A 201 22.07 11.77 -16.85
C ASP A 201 23.56 12.11 -16.98
N ARG A 202 24.42 11.21 -16.48
CA ARG A 202 25.86 11.31 -16.68
C ARG A 202 26.16 10.96 -18.14
N ASP A 203 26.37 11.98 -18.97
CA ASP A 203 26.82 11.80 -20.36
C ASP A 203 28.36 11.77 -20.45
N GLY A 204 28.89 10.95 -21.37
CA GLY A 204 30.33 10.87 -21.68
C GLY A 204 31.07 9.63 -21.15
N HIS A 205 32.32 9.49 -21.60
CA HIS A 205 33.24 8.46 -21.10
C HIS A 205 33.78 8.84 -19.72
N MET A 206 34.08 7.83 -18.88
CA MET A 206 34.81 8.02 -17.62
C MET A 206 36.23 8.50 -17.92
N ILE A 207 36.44 9.82 -17.93
CA ILE A 207 37.73 10.50 -18.19
C ILE A 207 38.44 10.98 -16.92
N GLY A 208 37.82 10.81 -15.75
CA GLY A 208 38.40 11.22 -14.47
C GLY A 208 39.46 10.25 -13.95
N ASP A 209 40.24 10.70 -12.97
CA ASP A 209 41.35 9.92 -12.38
C ASP A 209 40.89 8.71 -11.55
N LYS A 210 39.58 8.62 -11.23
CA LYS A 210 38.97 7.52 -10.48
C LYS A 210 38.14 6.65 -11.40
N SER A 211 38.39 5.34 -11.37
CA SER A 211 37.54 4.36 -12.05
C SER A 211 36.16 4.29 -11.39
N TRP A 212 35.16 3.84 -12.14
CA TRP A 212 33.82 3.58 -11.60
C TRP A 212 33.87 2.65 -10.37
N HIS A 213 34.68 1.59 -10.43
CA HIS A 213 34.81 0.63 -9.34
C HIS A 213 35.38 1.27 -8.06
N ASN A 214 36.42 2.11 -8.20
CA ASN A 214 37.00 2.80 -7.04
C ASN A 214 36.04 3.85 -6.48
N GLN A 215 35.29 4.55 -7.33
CA GLN A 215 34.24 5.46 -6.87
C GLN A 215 33.18 4.71 -6.06
N ARG A 216 32.76 3.51 -6.49
CA ARG A 216 31.83 2.68 -5.73
C ARG A 216 32.37 2.24 -4.37
N ILE A 217 33.65 1.89 -4.29
CA ILE A 217 34.30 1.56 -3.01
C ILE A 217 34.27 2.77 -2.05
N GLU A 218 34.58 3.97 -2.56
CA GLU A 218 34.53 5.19 -1.75
C GLU A 218 33.11 5.52 -1.28
N ASP A 219 32.12 5.45 -2.19
CA ASP A 219 30.71 5.65 -1.89
C ASP A 219 30.23 4.67 -0.80
N ASP A 220 30.70 3.42 -0.83
CA ASP A 220 30.33 2.37 0.12
C ASP A 220 31.10 2.44 1.45
N ASN A 221 32.32 2.99 1.48
CA ASN A 221 33.07 3.19 2.72
C ASN A 221 32.57 4.41 3.50
N LEU A 222 32.03 5.41 2.79
CA LEU A 222 31.56 6.68 3.35
C LEU A 222 32.64 7.39 4.19
N GLU A 223 33.92 7.19 3.90
CA GLU A 223 35.02 7.78 4.67
C GLU A 223 34.94 9.32 4.65
N GLY A 224 34.76 9.93 5.83
CA GLY A 224 34.59 11.37 5.96
C GLY A 224 33.26 11.94 5.42
N VAL A 225 32.31 11.09 5.03
CA VAL A 225 31.00 11.48 4.49
C VAL A 225 29.90 11.22 5.52
N GLU A 226 29.10 12.25 5.82
CA GLU A 226 27.85 12.14 6.58
C GLU A 226 26.67 12.14 5.60
N PRO A 227 25.92 11.02 5.46
CA PRO A 227 24.75 10.99 4.60
C PRO A 227 23.67 11.91 5.19
N GLU A 228 23.00 12.68 4.34
CA GLU A 228 21.89 13.54 4.78
C GLU A 228 20.69 12.73 5.27
N VAL A 229 20.52 11.53 4.71
CA VAL A 229 19.41 10.62 5.03
C VAL A 229 19.92 9.22 5.37
N ILE A 230 19.46 8.65 6.49
CA ILE A 230 19.60 7.21 6.76
C ILE A 230 18.28 6.51 6.49
N VAL A 231 18.31 5.48 5.66
CA VAL A 231 17.17 4.61 5.32
C VAL A 231 17.37 3.26 5.99
N VAL A 232 16.55 2.92 6.98
CA VAL A 232 16.62 1.63 7.67
C VAL A 232 15.70 0.63 6.99
N GLY A 233 16.30 -0.34 6.29
CA GLY A 233 15.64 -1.39 5.51
C GLY A 233 15.93 -1.28 4.02
N GLY A 234 16.52 -2.34 3.44
CA GLY A 234 16.84 -2.49 2.02
C GLY A 234 15.79 -3.27 1.23
N GLY A 235 14.53 -3.28 1.70
CA GLY A 235 13.38 -3.78 0.93
C GLY A 235 12.89 -2.76 -0.10
N HIS A 236 11.82 -3.09 -0.82
CA HIS A 236 11.31 -2.23 -1.92
C HIS A 236 11.02 -0.79 -1.48
N CYS A 237 10.41 -0.57 -0.31
CA CYS A 237 10.16 0.76 0.22
C CYS A 237 11.45 1.59 0.38
N GLY A 238 12.51 0.98 0.92
CA GLY A 238 13.79 1.64 1.14
C GLY A 238 14.52 1.92 -0.17
N LEU A 239 14.53 0.95 -1.09
CA LEU A 239 15.12 1.14 -2.41
C LEU A 239 14.39 2.22 -3.23
N HIS A 240 13.05 2.26 -3.18
CA HIS A 240 12.28 3.31 -3.85
C HIS A 240 12.62 4.70 -3.29
N ALA A 241 12.65 4.86 -1.96
CA ALA A 241 12.99 6.12 -1.32
C ALA A 241 14.41 6.56 -1.66
N ALA A 242 15.40 5.66 -1.54
CA ALA A 242 16.80 5.95 -1.85
C ALA A 242 17.00 6.31 -3.32
N ALA A 243 16.33 5.63 -4.25
CA ALA A 243 16.40 5.95 -5.68
C ALA A 243 15.84 7.35 -5.98
N ARG A 244 14.68 7.71 -5.41
CA ARG A 244 14.09 9.05 -5.56
C ARG A 244 14.96 10.15 -4.93
N LEU A 245 15.54 9.90 -3.75
CA LEU A 245 16.46 10.82 -3.09
C LEU A 245 17.73 11.04 -3.92
N LYS A 246 18.33 9.95 -4.43
CA LYS A 246 19.50 10.01 -5.29
C LYS A 246 19.23 10.79 -6.58
N ALA A 247 18.09 10.57 -7.22
CA ALA A 247 17.67 11.32 -8.39
C ALA A 247 17.56 12.82 -8.09
N LEU A 248 17.21 13.22 -6.86
CA LEU A 248 17.18 14.63 -6.42
C LEU A 248 18.53 15.14 -5.87
N GLY A 249 19.61 14.37 -6.03
CA GLY A 249 20.94 14.72 -5.55
C GLY A 249 21.08 14.70 -4.02
N VAL A 250 20.19 14.03 -3.30
CA VAL A 250 20.24 13.88 -1.83
C VAL A 250 21.04 12.62 -1.49
N SER A 251 22.04 12.78 -0.62
CA SER A 251 22.87 11.65 -0.16
C SER A 251 22.11 10.77 0.82
N ALA A 252 22.10 9.45 0.58
CA ALA A 252 21.41 8.49 1.42
C ALA A 252 22.20 7.20 1.64
N LEU A 253 22.18 6.69 2.88
CA LEU A 253 22.71 5.36 3.24
C LEU A 253 21.55 4.42 3.59
N ILE A 254 21.47 3.29 2.90
CA ILE A 254 20.58 2.18 3.29
C ILE A 254 21.29 1.29 4.31
N VAL A 255 20.62 0.98 5.41
CA VAL A 255 21.07 -0.01 6.41
C VAL A 255 20.17 -1.24 6.32
N GLU A 256 20.71 -2.36 5.87
CA GLU A 256 19.98 -3.63 5.70
C GLU A 256 20.59 -4.72 6.58
N ARG A 257 19.75 -5.34 7.40
CA ARG A 257 20.17 -6.38 8.36
C ARG A 257 20.53 -7.71 7.71
N ASN A 258 19.94 -8.02 6.55
CA ASN A 258 20.25 -9.27 5.87
C ASN A 258 21.61 -9.16 5.14
N PRO A 259 22.31 -10.29 4.93
CA PRO A 259 23.58 -10.30 4.21
C PRO A 259 23.51 -9.71 2.79
N ARG A 260 22.36 -9.86 2.11
CA ARG A 260 22.13 -9.33 0.76
C ARG A 260 20.79 -8.61 0.65
N ILE A 261 20.76 -7.56 -0.18
CA ILE A 261 19.54 -6.86 -0.56
C ILE A 261 18.58 -7.87 -1.22
N GLY A 262 17.35 -7.98 -0.74
CA GLY A 262 16.33 -8.89 -1.27
C GLY A 262 16.21 -10.24 -0.55
N ASP A 263 17.06 -10.51 0.45
CA ASP A 263 16.98 -11.74 1.27
C ASP A 263 15.69 -11.83 2.10
N ASN A 264 15.04 -10.70 2.35
CA ASN A 264 13.69 -10.66 2.92
C ASN A 264 12.64 -11.39 2.05
N TRP A 265 12.92 -11.58 0.75
CA TRP A 265 12.14 -12.40 -0.17
C TRP A 265 12.77 -13.77 -0.43
N ARG A 266 14.09 -13.85 -0.69
CA ARG A 266 14.77 -15.12 -1.00
C ARG A 266 14.69 -16.15 0.13
N ASN A 267 14.67 -15.71 1.38
CA ASN A 267 14.68 -16.61 2.55
C ASN A 267 13.27 -17.02 2.98
N ARG A 268 12.24 -16.75 2.17
CA ARG A 268 10.86 -17.18 2.42
C ARG A 268 10.61 -18.56 1.81
N TYR A 269 9.46 -19.14 2.16
CA TYR A 269 9.08 -20.47 1.70
C TYR A 269 9.10 -20.63 0.17
N GLU A 270 9.56 -21.80 -0.27
CA GLU A 270 9.96 -22.13 -1.66
C GLU A 270 8.95 -21.73 -2.75
N TYR A 271 7.64 -21.87 -2.48
CA TYR A 271 6.58 -21.58 -3.45
C TYR A 271 5.92 -20.21 -3.29
N LEU A 272 6.53 -19.29 -2.51
CA LEU A 272 6.05 -17.92 -2.42
C LEU A 272 6.12 -17.23 -3.77
N SER A 273 5.00 -16.66 -4.20
CA SER A 273 4.92 -15.71 -5.30
C SER A 273 4.09 -14.51 -4.85
N LEU A 274 4.27 -13.36 -5.49
CA LEU A 274 3.41 -12.22 -5.27
C LEU A 274 1.96 -12.60 -5.60
N HIS A 275 1.01 -12.20 -4.75
CA HIS A 275 -0.42 -12.39 -5.00
C HIS A 275 -0.97 -11.41 -6.04
N LEU A 276 -0.22 -10.34 -6.35
CA LEU A 276 -0.59 -9.37 -7.36
C LEU A 276 0.28 -9.53 -8.61
N PRO A 277 -0.25 -9.17 -9.79
CA PRO A 277 0.47 -9.28 -11.04
C PRO A 277 1.58 -8.23 -11.18
N HIS A 278 2.70 -8.60 -11.79
CA HIS A 278 3.93 -7.80 -11.86
C HIS A 278 3.75 -6.45 -12.57
N TRP A 279 2.77 -6.32 -13.46
CA TRP A 279 2.52 -5.08 -14.20
C TRP A 279 2.12 -3.92 -13.27
N ALA A 280 1.57 -4.22 -12.10
CA ALA A 280 1.28 -3.24 -11.06
C ALA A 280 2.53 -2.90 -10.21
N ASP A 281 3.52 -3.78 -10.17
CA ASP A 281 4.57 -3.83 -9.14
C ASP A 281 5.94 -3.28 -9.59
N HIS A 282 6.00 -2.64 -10.75
CA HIS A 282 7.21 -2.02 -11.31
C HIS A 282 7.90 -1.02 -10.36
N PHE A 283 9.19 -0.75 -10.57
CA PHE A 283 9.98 0.13 -9.69
C PHE A 283 10.10 1.53 -10.31
N PRO A 284 10.33 2.58 -9.50
CA PRO A 284 10.73 3.88 -10.02
C PRO A 284 11.92 3.73 -10.96
N TYR A 285 11.89 4.42 -12.11
CA TYR A 285 12.95 4.47 -13.14
C TYR A 285 13.18 3.18 -13.94
N LEU A 286 12.98 2.00 -13.35
CA LEU A 286 13.24 0.72 -14.01
C LEU A 286 12.02 -0.22 -13.90
N PRO A 287 11.28 -0.47 -15.02
CA PRO A 287 10.22 -1.47 -15.02
C PRO A 287 10.81 -2.89 -15.04
N TYR A 288 10.00 -3.88 -14.66
CA TYR A 288 10.37 -5.28 -14.83
C TYR A 288 10.56 -5.60 -16.33
N PRO A 289 11.42 -6.57 -16.67
CA PRO A 289 11.52 -7.11 -18.03
C PRO A 289 10.17 -7.57 -18.62
N GLU A 290 10.03 -7.56 -19.94
CA GLU A 290 8.76 -7.88 -20.63
C GLU A 290 8.31 -9.33 -20.47
N HIS A 291 9.24 -10.28 -20.44
CA HIS A 291 8.94 -11.71 -20.31
C HIS A 291 8.86 -12.18 -18.85
N TRP A 292 8.55 -11.27 -17.93
CA TRP A 292 8.43 -11.60 -16.51
C TRP A 292 7.16 -12.43 -16.26
N PRO A 293 7.19 -13.45 -15.36
CA PRO A 293 5.98 -14.18 -15.01
C PRO A 293 4.93 -13.22 -14.43
N THR A 294 3.65 -13.42 -14.77
CA THR A 294 2.56 -12.58 -14.26
C THR A 294 2.62 -12.43 -12.75
N TYR A 295 2.77 -13.53 -12.02
CA TYR A 295 3.01 -13.52 -10.57
C TYR A 295 4.47 -13.82 -10.27
N THR A 296 5.17 -12.87 -9.66
CA THR A 296 6.63 -12.95 -9.47
C THR A 296 6.98 -13.90 -8.32
N PRO A 297 7.80 -14.95 -8.55
CA PRO A 297 8.32 -15.80 -7.48
C PRO A 297 9.25 -15.02 -6.53
N ALA A 298 9.23 -15.34 -5.23
CA ALA A 298 9.98 -14.60 -4.22
C ALA A 298 11.50 -14.57 -4.46
N GLY A 299 12.10 -15.68 -4.90
CA GLY A 299 13.52 -15.71 -5.26
C GLY A 299 13.86 -14.71 -6.37
N LYS A 300 13.03 -14.69 -7.43
CA LYS A 300 13.17 -13.76 -8.56
C LYS A 300 13.00 -12.30 -8.13
N MET A 301 12.10 -12.04 -7.18
CA MET A 301 11.92 -10.72 -6.58
C MET A 301 13.16 -10.28 -5.80
N GLY A 302 13.75 -11.16 -5.00
CA GLY A 302 14.98 -10.86 -4.27
C GLY A 302 16.14 -10.53 -5.20
N ASP A 303 16.31 -11.30 -6.28
CA ASP A 303 17.36 -11.04 -7.28
C ASP A 303 17.13 -9.72 -8.02
N TRP A 304 15.87 -9.37 -8.30
CA TRP A 304 15.52 -8.07 -8.85
C TRP A 304 15.89 -6.92 -7.91
N LEU A 305 15.62 -7.03 -6.61
CA LEU A 305 15.96 -5.98 -5.63
C LEU A 305 17.46 -5.72 -5.56
N GLU A 306 18.26 -6.79 -5.54
CA GLU A 306 19.72 -6.70 -5.53
C GLU A 306 20.23 -6.05 -6.83
N TRP A 307 19.71 -6.48 -7.97
CA TRP A 307 20.04 -5.89 -9.26
C TRP A 307 19.65 -4.41 -9.33
N TYR A 308 18.44 -4.06 -8.87
CA TYR A 308 17.96 -2.68 -8.85
C TYR A 308 18.85 -1.76 -8.01
N ALA A 309 19.26 -2.21 -6.82
CA ALA A 309 20.17 -1.45 -5.98
C ALA A 309 21.52 -1.19 -6.67
N SER A 310 22.05 -2.20 -7.40
CA SER A 310 23.27 -2.05 -8.19
C SER A 310 23.08 -1.14 -9.40
N ALA A 311 22.00 -1.32 -10.17
CA ALA A 311 21.71 -0.56 -11.40
C ALA A 311 21.47 0.93 -11.12
N MET A 312 20.83 1.23 -9.99
CA MET A 312 20.64 2.60 -9.51
C MET A 312 21.83 3.12 -8.70
N GLU A 313 22.89 2.32 -8.52
CA GLU A 313 24.10 2.64 -7.77
C GLU A 313 23.80 3.15 -6.35
N LEU A 314 22.86 2.51 -5.65
CA LEU A 314 22.44 2.89 -4.31
C LEU A 314 23.46 2.44 -3.27
N THR A 315 23.83 3.33 -2.35
CA THR A 315 24.74 2.99 -1.24
C THR A 315 23.98 2.22 -0.17
N ALA A 316 24.39 0.97 0.05
CA ALA A 316 23.75 0.08 1.01
C ALA A 316 24.79 -0.67 1.85
N TRP A 317 24.65 -0.59 3.16
CA TRP A 317 25.36 -1.43 4.11
C TRP A 317 24.46 -2.62 4.45
N THR A 318 24.76 -3.78 3.87
CA THR A 318 24.14 -5.06 4.23
C THR A 318 24.80 -5.68 5.44
N ASP A 319 24.20 -6.74 6.00
CA ASP A 319 24.62 -7.34 7.28
C ASP A 319 24.79 -6.29 8.40
N SER A 320 23.94 -5.26 8.39
CA SER A 320 24.11 -4.06 9.21
C SER A 320 22.83 -3.69 9.94
N SER A 321 22.96 -3.23 11.18
CA SER A 321 21.81 -2.85 12.01
C SER A 321 22.09 -1.57 12.78
N VAL A 322 21.05 -0.76 12.97
CA VAL A 322 21.08 0.33 13.96
C VAL A 322 21.05 -0.31 15.34
N VAL A 323 22.04 0.00 16.17
CA VAL A 323 22.19 -0.55 17.54
C VAL A 323 21.95 0.51 18.62
N SER A 324 21.96 1.78 18.25
CA SER A 324 21.57 2.91 19.10
C SER A 324 21.06 4.05 18.23
N ALA A 325 20.00 4.72 18.67
CA ALA A 325 19.52 5.95 18.07
C ALA A 325 19.11 6.93 19.18
N SER A 326 19.42 8.20 18.99
CA SER A 326 18.91 9.28 19.82
C SER A 326 18.60 10.51 18.98
N GLN A 327 17.73 11.36 19.50
CA GLN A 327 17.46 12.66 18.92
C GLN A 327 17.51 13.72 20.02
N LYS A 328 18.32 14.76 19.81
CA LYS A 328 18.39 15.89 20.73
C LYS A 328 17.08 16.68 20.70
N GLN A 329 16.84 17.49 21.73
CA GLN A 329 15.68 18.40 21.75
C GLN A 329 15.67 19.41 20.60
N THR A 330 16.84 19.70 20.03
CA THR A 330 17.03 20.53 18.83
C THR A 330 16.58 19.85 17.53
N GLY A 331 16.30 18.54 17.56
CA GLY A 331 15.93 17.72 16.40
C GLY A 331 17.09 16.98 15.75
N ASP A 332 18.33 17.22 16.18
CA ASP A 332 19.52 16.58 15.62
C ASP A 332 19.56 15.08 15.94
N TRP A 333 19.84 14.26 14.93
CA TRP A 333 19.92 12.82 15.05
C TRP A 333 21.34 12.33 15.32
N GLU A 334 21.44 11.25 16.09
CA GLU A 334 22.65 10.45 16.26
C GLU A 334 22.25 8.97 16.14
N LEU A 335 22.77 8.26 15.13
CA LEU A 335 22.52 6.84 14.91
C LEU A 335 23.83 6.06 14.87
N THR A 336 23.97 5.05 15.72
CA THR A 336 25.09 4.12 15.69
C THR A 336 24.70 2.86 14.92
N VAL A 337 25.39 2.62 13.82
CA VAL A 337 25.22 1.44 12.96
C VAL A 337 26.34 0.46 13.23
N GLN A 338 25.99 -0.78 13.55
CA GLN A 338 26.91 -1.91 13.51
C GLN A 338 26.90 -2.48 12.08
N ARG A 339 28.06 -2.48 11.42
CA ARG A 339 28.26 -3.08 10.11
C ARG A 339 28.95 -4.43 10.26
N GLY A 340 28.33 -5.48 9.73
CA GLY A 340 28.96 -6.78 9.56
C GLY A 340 30.07 -6.72 8.52
N SER A 341 31.21 -7.36 8.81
CA SER A 341 32.30 -7.49 7.85
C SER A 341 33.01 -8.83 8.00
N LYS A 342 33.71 -9.26 6.96
CA LYS A 342 34.55 -10.48 7.00
C LYS A 342 35.72 -10.37 7.99
N GLU A 343 36.11 -9.15 8.36
CA GLU A 343 37.23 -8.85 9.28
C GLU A 343 36.77 -8.59 10.72
N GLY A 344 35.45 -8.67 10.98
CA GLY A 344 34.82 -8.39 12.27
C GLY A 344 33.83 -7.22 12.19
N ASN A 345 32.90 -7.16 13.14
CA ASN A 345 31.91 -6.08 13.20
C ASN A 345 32.60 -4.78 13.62
N TYR A 346 32.34 -3.68 12.90
CA TYR A 346 32.70 -2.34 13.38
C TYR A 346 31.44 -1.48 13.53
N THR A 347 31.49 -0.54 14.45
CA THR A 347 30.40 0.41 14.70
C THR A 347 30.79 1.78 14.18
N ARG A 348 29.85 2.49 13.55
CA ARG A 348 29.99 3.89 13.18
C ARG A 348 28.77 4.67 13.59
N THR A 349 28.99 5.85 14.15
CA THR A 349 27.95 6.81 14.48
C THR A 349 27.82 7.83 13.35
N PHE A 350 26.59 8.13 12.99
CA PHE A 350 26.20 9.07 11.94
C PHE A 350 25.26 10.13 12.48
N HIS A 351 25.23 11.29 11.82
CA HIS A 351 24.40 12.43 12.21
C HIS A 351 23.52 12.89 11.03
N PRO A 352 22.58 12.06 10.57
CA PRO A 352 21.76 12.42 9.43
C PRO A 352 20.80 13.57 9.77
N LYS A 353 20.39 14.32 8.75
CA LYS A 353 19.33 15.31 8.92
C LYS A 353 17.95 14.66 8.95
N GLN A 354 17.81 13.51 8.28
CA GLN A 354 16.54 12.78 8.14
C GLN A 354 16.73 11.27 8.32
N VAL A 355 15.74 10.59 8.87
CA VAL A 355 15.69 9.14 9.04
C VAL A 355 14.42 8.60 8.39
N ILE A 356 14.55 7.56 7.58
CA ILE A 356 13.44 6.83 6.99
C ILE A 356 13.44 5.41 7.53
N VAL A 357 12.38 5.00 8.24
CA VAL A 357 12.16 3.59 8.60
C VAL A 357 11.35 2.95 7.48
N ALA A 358 11.98 2.01 6.77
CA ALA A 358 11.46 1.37 5.57
C ALA A 358 11.24 -0.15 5.75
N THR A 359 10.59 -0.52 6.86
CA THR A 359 10.41 -1.93 7.29
C THR A 359 9.21 -2.65 6.67
N SER A 360 8.68 -2.13 5.54
CA SER A 360 7.58 -2.73 4.76
C SER A 360 6.22 -2.68 5.49
N LEU A 361 5.29 -3.55 5.07
CA LEU A 361 3.87 -3.59 5.44
C LEU A 361 3.59 -4.07 6.88
N ALA A 362 4.53 -4.79 7.49
CA ALA A 362 4.30 -5.53 8.73
C ALA A 362 5.34 -5.18 9.80
N GLY A 363 4.91 -5.25 11.07
CA GLY A 363 5.79 -5.12 12.22
C GLY A 363 6.66 -6.35 12.45
N VAL A 364 6.89 -6.67 13.71
CA VAL A 364 7.73 -7.80 14.13
C VAL A 364 6.93 -9.10 14.03
N PRO A 365 7.52 -10.23 13.59
CA PRO A 365 6.84 -11.52 13.62
C PRO A 365 6.23 -11.80 14.99
N PHE A 366 4.93 -12.11 15.05
CA PHE A 366 4.22 -12.33 16.31
C PHE A 366 3.95 -13.82 16.51
N THR A 367 4.59 -14.40 17.52
CA THR A 367 4.28 -15.77 17.99
C THR A 367 3.61 -15.65 19.37
N PRO A 368 2.36 -16.11 19.54
CA PRO A 368 1.72 -16.10 20.85
C PRO A 368 2.47 -17.01 21.82
N ASP A 369 2.56 -16.60 23.07
CA ASP A 369 3.06 -17.44 24.16
C ASP A 369 1.95 -18.39 24.60
N ILE A 370 2.14 -19.69 24.35
CA ILE A 370 1.15 -20.74 24.63
C ILE A 370 1.79 -21.71 25.62
N PRO A 371 1.14 -21.98 26.78
CA PRO A 371 1.68 -22.84 27.82
C PRO A 371 2.19 -24.18 27.29
N GLY A 372 3.43 -24.55 27.65
CA GLY A 372 4.06 -25.83 27.30
C GLY A 372 4.76 -25.88 25.94
N MET A 373 4.75 -24.81 25.14
CA MET A 373 5.44 -24.75 23.85
C MET A 373 6.93 -25.11 23.94
N ASP A 374 7.59 -24.74 25.05
CA ASP A 374 9.00 -25.02 25.35
C ASP A 374 9.29 -26.51 25.58
N LYS A 375 8.26 -27.30 25.91
CA LYS A 375 8.38 -28.74 26.21
C LYS A 375 8.00 -29.64 25.03
N PHE A 376 7.44 -29.06 23.97
CA PHE A 376 7.00 -29.80 22.81
C PHE A 376 8.22 -30.40 22.09
N LYS A 377 8.24 -31.72 21.91
CA LYS A 377 9.32 -32.46 21.24
C LYS A 377 9.29 -32.29 19.72
N GLY A 378 8.13 -31.94 19.16
CA GLY A 378 8.02 -31.53 17.76
C GLY A 378 8.62 -30.13 17.52
N THR A 379 8.61 -29.68 16.28
CA THR A 379 9.13 -28.35 15.94
C THR A 379 8.03 -27.31 15.97
N VAL A 380 8.29 -26.14 16.55
CA VAL A 380 7.43 -24.95 16.43
C VAL A 380 8.21 -23.84 15.76
N ARG A 381 7.65 -23.23 14.71
CA ARG A 381 8.27 -22.06 14.06
C ARG A 381 7.24 -21.06 13.57
N HIS A 382 7.60 -19.78 13.55
CA HIS A 382 6.81 -18.78 12.86
C HIS A 382 6.94 -18.93 11.34
N SER A 383 5.90 -18.55 10.59
CA SER A 383 5.89 -18.61 9.11
C SER A 383 7.04 -17.86 8.42
N THR A 384 7.65 -16.88 9.10
CA THR A 384 8.85 -16.16 8.61
C THR A 384 10.13 -16.98 8.65
N LYS A 385 10.13 -18.11 9.37
CA LYS A 385 11.22 -19.09 9.46
C LYS A 385 10.90 -20.38 8.68
N HIS A 386 9.78 -20.40 7.96
CA HIS A 386 9.44 -21.50 7.07
C HIS A 386 10.10 -21.29 5.71
N ASP A 387 10.85 -22.29 5.27
CA ASP A 387 11.71 -22.29 4.09
C ASP A 387 11.26 -23.33 3.03
N SER A 388 10.95 -24.56 3.45
CA SER A 388 10.45 -25.60 2.55
C SER A 388 9.68 -26.68 3.31
N ALA A 389 8.71 -27.29 2.63
CA ALA A 389 7.99 -28.47 3.10
C ALA A 389 8.75 -29.81 2.93
N ARG A 390 9.92 -29.86 2.26
CA ARG A 390 10.60 -31.12 1.88
C ARG A 390 10.96 -32.04 3.04
N GLU A 391 11.43 -31.48 4.16
CA GLU A 391 11.85 -32.26 5.34
C GLU A 391 10.66 -32.88 6.11
N TRP A 392 9.43 -32.48 5.77
CA TRP A 392 8.19 -32.87 6.46
C TRP A 392 7.38 -33.94 5.70
N VAL A 393 7.96 -34.57 4.68
CA VAL A 393 7.30 -35.67 3.95
C VAL A 393 7.05 -36.85 4.90
N GLY A 394 5.81 -37.34 4.91
CA GLY A 394 5.37 -38.41 5.83
C GLY A 394 5.09 -37.95 7.26
N LYS A 395 5.13 -36.64 7.52
CA LYS A 395 4.87 -36.04 8.84
C LYS A 395 3.49 -35.41 8.93
N LYS A 396 3.04 -35.10 10.15
CA LYS A 396 1.82 -34.34 10.44
C LYS A 396 2.15 -32.89 10.78
N VAL A 397 1.48 -31.97 10.10
CA VAL A 397 1.75 -30.53 10.22
C VAL A 397 0.48 -29.77 10.60
N LEU A 398 0.60 -28.89 11.60
CA LEU A 398 -0.42 -27.90 11.94
C LEU A 398 0.03 -26.51 11.47
N VAL A 399 -0.81 -25.82 10.71
CA VAL A 399 -0.61 -24.40 10.36
C VAL A 399 -1.64 -23.56 11.11
N VAL A 400 -1.18 -22.67 11.99
CA VAL A 400 -2.03 -21.85 12.86
C VAL A 400 -2.22 -20.46 12.26
N GLY A 401 -3.43 -20.18 11.75
CA GLY A 401 -3.80 -18.89 11.17
C GLY A 401 -4.17 -18.98 9.69
N THR A 402 -5.17 -18.19 9.27
CA THR A 402 -5.85 -18.32 7.97
C THR A 402 -5.81 -17.02 7.14
N SER A 403 -4.66 -16.36 7.10
CA SER A 403 -4.40 -15.29 6.11
C SER A 403 -3.35 -15.77 5.10
N SER A 404 -2.77 -14.89 4.27
CA SER A 404 -1.85 -15.28 3.18
C SER A 404 -0.76 -16.27 3.60
N SER A 405 0.02 -15.95 4.64
CA SER A 405 1.07 -16.88 5.13
C SER A 405 0.56 -18.26 5.50
N GLY A 406 -0.66 -18.37 6.05
CA GLY A 406 -1.23 -19.64 6.48
C GLY A 406 -1.65 -20.50 5.28
N PHE A 407 -2.38 -19.89 4.33
CA PHE A 407 -2.78 -20.57 3.10
C PHE A 407 -1.58 -20.98 2.25
N ASP A 408 -0.62 -20.08 2.03
CA ASP A 408 0.53 -20.35 1.18
C ASP A 408 1.42 -21.46 1.79
N THR A 409 1.63 -21.42 3.11
CA THR A 409 2.39 -22.47 3.82
C THR A 409 1.65 -23.80 3.79
N ALA A 410 0.35 -23.83 4.10
CA ALA A 410 -0.43 -25.07 4.03
C ALA A 410 -0.44 -25.65 2.61
N TYR A 411 -0.46 -24.80 1.59
CA TYR A 411 -0.42 -25.22 0.21
C TYR A 411 0.95 -25.77 -0.21
N ASP A 412 2.06 -25.22 0.30
CA ASP A 412 3.40 -25.82 0.11
C ASP A 412 3.45 -27.27 0.63
N PHE A 413 2.94 -27.51 1.84
CA PHE A 413 2.83 -28.87 2.40
C PHE A 413 1.92 -29.79 1.56
N ALA A 414 0.73 -29.32 1.19
CA ALA A 414 -0.24 -30.10 0.44
C ALA A 414 0.28 -30.51 -0.96
N ARG A 415 1.10 -29.68 -1.61
CA ARG A 415 1.74 -30.01 -2.89
C ARG A 415 2.67 -31.23 -2.81
N ARG A 416 3.11 -31.60 -1.61
CA ARG A 416 3.97 -32.77 -1.34
C ARG A 416 3.22 -33.92 -0.69
N ASN A 417 1.88 -33.89 -0.70
CA ASN A 417 1.02 -34.90 -0.06
C ASN A 417 1.31 -35.08 1.44
N ILE A 418 1.70 -34.00 2.13
CA ILE A 418 1.92 -34.00 3.58
C ILE A 418 0.58 -33.86 4.30
N ASP A 419 0.41 -34.55 5.42
CA ASP A 419 -0.81 -34.43 6.23
C ASP A 419 -0.81 -33.08 6.95
N VAL A 420 -1.53 -32.12 6.38
CA VAL A 420 -1.58 -30.75 6.86
C VAL A 420 -2.99 -30.34 7.30
N THR A 421 -3.06 -29.79 8.51
CA THR A 421 -4.26 -29.16 9.07
C THR A 421 -4.05 -27.65 9.15
N LEU A 422 -4.99 -26.88 8.59
CA LEU A 422 -5.06 -25.43 8.70
C LEU A 422 -6.07 -25.06 9.80
N LEU A 423 -5.56 -24.48 10.89
CA LEU A 423 -6.34 -24.10 12.07
C LEU A 423 -6.88 -22.68 11.94
N GLN A 424 -8.20 -22.56 11.95
CA GLN A 424 -8.93 -21.31 11.85
C GLN A 424 -9.52 -20.87 13.20
N ARG A 425 -9.03 -19.75 13.73
CA ARG A 425 -9.61 -19.11 14.92
C ARG A 425 -10.82 -18.22 14.59
N SER A 426 -10.72 -17.48 13.49
CA SER A 426 -11.71 -16.46 13.11
C SER A 426 -11.95 -16.49 11.61
N PRO A 427 -13.15 -16.11 11.13
CA PRO A 427 -13.43 -15.98 9.71
C PRO A 427 -12.41 -15.12 8.95
N THR A 428 -12.17 -15.46 7.68
CA THR A 428 -11.26 -14.76 6.75
C THR A 428 -12.04 -14.25 5.54
N TYR A 429 -11.78 -13.03 5.06
CA TYR A 429 -12.33 -12.57 3.79
C TYR A 429 -11.61 -13.28 2.64
N LEU A 430 -12.36 -13.95 1.77
CA LEU A 430 -11.82 -14.75 0.68
C LEU A 430 -12.20 -14.10 -0.65
N MET A 431 -11.24 -14.02 -1.57
CA MET A 431 -11.50 -13.68 -2.97
C MET A 431 -10.57 -14.47 -3.88
N SER A 432 -11.04 -14.78 -5.09
CA SER A 432 -10.20 -15.37 -6.12
C SER A 432 -9.40 -14.30 -6.86
N LEU A 433 -8.21 -14.65 -7.36
CA LEU A 433 -7.46 -13.78 -8.28
C LEU A 433 -8.20 -13.58 -9.60
N GLU A 434 -8.96 -14.59 -10.05
CA GLU A 434 -9.78 -14.54 -11.26
C GLU A 434 -10.83 -13.42 -11.21
N GLN A 435 -11.48 -13.22 -10.06
CA GLN A 435 -12.52 -12.18 -9.94
C GLN A 435 -11.96 -10.84 -9.43
N SER A 436 -10.95 -10.86 -8.58
CA SER A 436 -10.41 -9.63 -7.95
C SER A 436 -9.49 -8.83 -8.87
N VAL A 437 -8.55 -9.46 -9.57
CA VAL A 437 -7.55 -8.74 -10.40
C VAL A 437 -8.21 -7.91 -11.51
N PRO A 438 -9.17 -8.45 -12.30
CA PRO A 438 -9.83 -7.67 -13.35
C PRO A 438 -10.65 -6.49 -12.85
N ARG A 439 -11.08 -6.49 -11.57
CA ARG A 439 -11.93 -5.45 -11.00
C ARG A 439 -11.17 -4.38 -10.22
N ILE A 440 -10.06 -4.77 -9.58
CA ILE A 440 -9.31 -3.88 -8.69
C ILE A 440 -8.09 -3.28 -9.39
N LEU A 441 -7.42 -4.05 -10.25
CA LEU A 441 -6.08 -3.70 -10.73
C LEU A 441 -6.00 -3.54 -12.25
N ALA A 442 -6.61 -4.45 -13.01
CA ALA A 442 -6.54 -4.43 -14.47
C ALA A 442 -7.02 -3.12 -15.12
N PRO A 443 -8.06 -2.43 -14.60
CA PRO A 443 -8.53 -1.14 -15.13
C PRO A 443 -7.43 -0.12 -15.39
N LEU A 444 -6.42 -0.08 -14.53
CA LEU A 444 -5.37 0.95 -14.55
C LEU A 444 -4.01 0.42 -15.01
N TYR A 445 -3.69 -0.85 -14.72
CA TYR A 445 -2.32 -1.33 -14.83
C TYR A 445 -2.14 -2.52 -15.78
N GLU A 446 -3.21 -3.20 -16.22
CA GLU A 446 -3.08 -4.34 -17.14
C GLU A 446 -2.60 -3.83 -18.52
N PRO A 447 -1.55 -4.44 -19.10
CA PRO A 447 -1.12 -4.10 -20.46
C PRO A 447 -2.22 -4.38 -21.49
N LYS A 448 -2.55 -3.38 -22.31
CA LYS A 448 -3.50 -3.51 -23.42
C LYS A 448 -2.73 -3.58 -24.74
N ASP A 449 -3.06 -4.55 -25.60
CA ASP A 449 -2.36 -4.77 -26.88
C ASP A 449 -0.82 -4.85 -26.74
N HIS A 450 -0.35 -5.56 -25.70
CA HIS A 450 1.07 -5.68 -25.32
C HIS A 450 1.76 -4.35 -24.95
N LYS A 451 1.00 -3.26 -24.78
CA LYS A 451 1.52 -1.96 -24.34
C LYS A 451 1.22 -1.76 -22.87
N ARG A 452 2.29 -1.50 -22.12
CA ARG A 452 2.19 -1.14 -20.71
C ARG A 452 1.57 0.25 -20.57
N PRO A 453 0.68 0.47 -19.58
CA PRO A 453 0.22 1.81 -19.27
C PRO A 453 1.38 2.66 -18.71
N ASP A 454 1.26 3.97 -18.86
CA ASP A 454 2.14 4.90 -18.16
C ASP A 454 1.90 4.80 -16.65
N LEU A 455 2.93 4.40 -15.89
CA LEU A 455 2.77 4.08 -14.48
C LEU A 455 2.57 5.30 -13.59
N ASP A 456 3.18 6.43 -13.94
CA ASP A 456 2.97 7.68 -13.21
C ASP A 456 1.51 8.12 -13.35
N THR A 457 0.92 7.96 -14.54
CA THR A 457 -0.50 8.15 -14.79
C THR A 457 -1.35 7.14 -14.04
N ALA A 458 -1.06 5.85 -14.14
CA ALA A 458 -1.84 4.80 -13.46
C ALA A 458 -1.84 5.00 -11.93
N ASP A 459 -0.68 5.31 -11.34
CA ASP A 459 -0.57 5.59 -9.90
C ASP A 459 -1.29 6.88 -9.52
N ARG A 460 -1.19 7.95 -10.32
CA ARG A 460 -1.94 9.20 -10.11
C ARG A 460 -3.43 8.91 -10.05
N MET A 461 -3.94 8.09 -10.97
CA MET A 461 -5.35 7.70 -10.98
C MET A 461 -5.71 6.86 -9.76
N ASN A 462 -4.94 5.82 -9.47
CA ASN A 462 -5.19 4.89 -8.36
C ASN A 462 -5.24 5.59 -7.00
N TYR A 463 -4.35 6.56 -6.78
CA TYR A 463 -4.22 7.26 -5.50
C TYR A 463 -4.96 8.61 -5.43
N SER A 464 -5.78 8.94 -6.44
CA SER A 464 -6.55 10.19 -6.49
C SER A 464 -7.86 10.15 -5.71
N MET A 465 -8.53 9.01 -5.63
CA MET A 465 -9.85 8.94 -5.01
C MET A 465 -9.75 9.20 -3.49
N PRO A 466 -10.49 10.18 -2.92
CA PRO A 466 -10.56 10.37 -1.48
C PRO A 466 -11.22 9.19 -0.79
N VAL A 467 -10.87 8.96 0.47
CA VAL A 467 -11.20 7.72 1.18
C VAL A 467 -12.70 7.48 1.33
N GLY A 468 -13.51 8.52 1.58
CA GLY A 468 -14.96 8.37 1.70
C GLY A 468 -15.60 7.81 0.41
N PRO A 469 -15.48 8.54 -0.72
CA PRO A 469 -15.84 8.03 -2.04
C PRO A 469 -15.24 6.65 -2.38
N ALA A 470 -13.96 6.44 -2.09
CA ALA A 470 -13.29 5.17 -2.35
C ALA A 470 -13.89 4.02 -1.54
N GLU A 471 -14.21 4.23 -0.26
CA GLU A 471 -14.81 3.21 0.60
C GLU A 471 -16.15 2.73 0.03
N GLU A 472 -17.04 3.65 -0.35
CA GLU A 472 -18.34 3.29 -0.92
C GLU A 472 -18.21 2.53 -2.25
N LEU A 473 -17.30 2.96 -3.13
CA LEU A 473 -16.97 2.23 -4.36
C LEU A 473 -16.45 0.83 -4.04
N ASN A 474 -15.55 0.70 -3.06
CA ASN A 474 -14.99 -0.59 -2.66
C ASN A 474 -16.03 -1.52 -2.01
N ARG A 475 -17.06 -1.00 -1.31
CA ARG A 475 -18.18 -1.84 -0.83
C ARG A 475 -18.97 -2.45 -1.99
N ARG A 476 -19.21 -1.69 -3.07
CA ARG A 476 -19.85 -2.21 -4.28
C ARG A 476 -18.95 -3.24 -4.98
N THR A 477 -17.66 -2.92 -5.15
CA THR A 477 -16.70 -3.84 -5.79
C THR A 477 -16.53 -5.14 -4.99
N ALA A 478 -16.44 -5.06 -3.67
CA ALA A 478 -16.36 -6.24 -2.81
C ALA A 478 -17.63 -7.10 -2.89
N ARG A 479 -18.81 -6.49 -3.01
CA ARG A 479 -20.07 -7.21 -3.25
C ARG A 479 -20.07 -7.94 -4.59
N ASP A 480 -19.58 -7.30 -5.65
CA ASP A 480 -19.51 -7.91 -6.98
C ASP A 480 -18.53 -9.08 -7.02
N ILE A 481 -17.36 -8.93 -6.39
CA ILE A 481 -16.39 -10.03 -6.23
C ILE A 481 -17.01 -11.17 -5.43
N TRP A 482 -17.64 -10.86 -4.29
CA TRP A 482 -18.31 -11.86 -3.45
C TRP A 482 -19.37 -12.64 -4.22
N ASN A 483 -20.19 -11.95 -5.01
CA ASN A 483 -21.23 -12.59 -5.82
C ASN A 483 -20.62 -13.46 -6.93
N ALA A 484 -19.53 -13.01 -7.55
CA ALA A 484 -18.82 -13.78 -8.57
C ALA A 484 -18.12 -15.02 -7.99
N ASP A 485 -17.64 -14.94 -6.74
CA ASP A 485 -16.97 -16.03 -6.02
C ASP A 485 -17.95 -16.92 -5.20
N VAL A 486 -19.27 -16.77 -5.36
CA VAL A 486 -20.26 -17.45 -4.50
C VAL A 486 -20.12 -18.97 -4.49
N GLU A 487 -19.76 -19.58 -5.62
CA GLU A 487 -19.53 -21.03 -5.72
C GLU A 487 -18.26 -21.47 -4.99
N LEU A 488 -17.17 -20.71 -5.12
CA LEU A 488 -15.92 -20.94 -4.40
C LEU A 488 -16.17 -20.84 -2.90
N ILE A 489 -16.83 -19.78 -2.47
CA ILE A 489 -17.19 -19.53 -1.07
C ILE A 489 -18.04 -20.69 -0.52
N ALA A 490 -19.09 -21.11 -1.24
CA ALA A 490 -19.94 -22.21 -0.81
C ALA A 490 -19.16 -23.53 -0.63
N LYS A 491 -18.25 -23.86 -1.55
CA LYS A 491 -17.41 -25.06 -1.44
C LYS A 491 -16.44 -24.97 -0.26
N MET A 492 -15.86 -23.80 0.00
CA MET A 492 -15.01 -23.55 1.17
C MET A 492 -15.80 -23.70 2.48
N GLU A 493 -17.02 -23.18 2.54
CA GLU A 493 -17.94 -23.36 3.68
C GLU A 493 -18.27 -24.85 3.90
N GLN A 494 -18.53 -25.61 2.82
CA GLN A 494 -18.75 -27.07 2.89
C GLN A 494 -17.52 -27.84 3.40
N SER A 495 -16.31 -27.38 3.10
CA SER A 495 -15.05 -27.90 3.66
C SER A 495 -14.79 -27.47 5.12
N GLY A 496 -15.73 -26.76 5.76
CA GLY A 496 -15.64 -26.34 7.15
C GLY A 496 -14.89 -25.02 7.37
N PHE A 497 -14.56 -24.28 6.31
CA PHE A 497 -13.92 -22.97 6.40
C PHE A 497 -14.94 -21.86 6.63
N LYS A 498 -14.59 -20.88 7.46
CA LYS A 498 -15.45 -19.73 7.78
C LYS A 498 -14.99 -18.50 7.04
N VAL A 499 -15.91 -17.88 6.31
CA VAL A 499 -15.68 -16.63 5.58
C VAL A 499 -16.40 -15.46 6.23
N TRP A 500 -16.07 -14.22 5.88
CA TRP A 500 -16.84 -13.02 6.24
C TRP A 500 -16.58 -11.93 5.20
N ARG A 501 -17.31 -10.81 5.27
CA ARG A 501 -17.29 -9.74 4.24
C ARG A 501 -16.18 -8.70 4.38
N GLY A 502 -15.33 -8.82 5.39
CA GLY A 502 -14.30 -7.83 5.70
C GLY A 502 -14.81 -6.68 6.58
N GLN A 503 -13.87 -5.86 7.04
CA GLN A 503 -14.20 -4.69 7.87
C GLN A 503 -15.00 -3.69 7.03
N ARG A 504 -16.12 -3.19 7.55
CA ARG A 504 -17.02 -2.24 6.85
C ARG A 504 -17.53 -2.73 5.49
N ASP A 505 -17.56 -4.05 5.27
CA ASP A 505 -17.99 -4.71 4.03
C ASP A 505 -17.22 -4.27 2.77
N THR A 506 -15.97 -3.80 2.93
CA THR A 506 -15.09 -3.39 1.81
C THR A 506 -14.15 -4.49 1.34
N GLY A 507 -14.39 -5.74 1.78
CA GLY A 507 -13.50 -6.86 1.50
C GLY A 507 -12.10 -6.64 2.09
N SER A 508 -11.07 -6.68 1.26
CA SER A 508 -9.68 -6.48 1.67
C SER A 508 -9.26 -5.01 1.80
N HIS A 509 -10.03 -4.07 1.26
CA HIS A 509 -9.58 -2.67 1.14
C HIS A 509 -9.33 -2.03 2.51
N THR A 510 -10.33 -1.97 3.39
CA THR A 510 -10.16 -1.38 4.73
C THR A 510 -9.22 -2.23 5.59
N LEU A 511 -9.32 -3.57 5.50
CA LEU A 511 -8.45 -4.49 6.24
C LEU A 511 -6.96 -4.29 5.90
N GLY A 512 -6.62 -3.92 4.66
CA GLY A 512 -5.24 -3.71 4.23
C GLY A 512 -4.52 -2.59 4.99
N TYR A 513 -5.27 -1.59 5.47
CA TYR A 513 -4.71 -0.42 6.15
C TYR A 513 -4.92 -0.41 7.67
N THR A 514 -5.79 -1.27 8.20
CA THR A 514 -6.04 -1.38 9.64
C THR A 514 -5.28 -2.57 10.23
N LYS A 515 -5.73 -3.79 9.92
CA LYS A 515 -5.21 -5.04 10.47
C LYS A 515 -4.06 -5.62 9.63
N ASN A 516 -4.00 -5.25 8.36
CA ASN A 516 -3.12 -5.83 7.34
C ASN A 516 -3.13 -7.38 7.38
N GLY A 517 -4.33 -7.95 7.46
CA GLY A 517 -4.55 -9.39 7.57
C GLY A 517 -6.02 -9.73 7.82
N GLY A 518 -6.34 -11.02 7.78
CA GLY A 518 -7.74 -11.48 7.84
C GLY A 518 -8.44 -11.53 6.48
N PHE A 519 -7.66 -11.44 5.40
CA PHE A 519 -8.08 -11.72 4.03
C PHE A 519 -7.07 -12.67 3.34
N TYR A 520 -7.49 -13.29 2.23
CA TYR A 520 -6.66 -14.10 1.35
C TYR A 520 -7.08 -13.94 -0.11
N PHE A 521 -6.07 -13.84 -0.98
CA PHE A 521 -6.22 -13.90 -2.44
C PHE A 521 -5.91 -15.31 -2.91
N ASP A 522 -6.90 -16.06 -3.40
CA ASP A 522 -6.70 -17.46 -3.74
C ASP A 522 -5.72 -17.64 -4.92
N ALA A 523 -4.60 -18.29 -4.62
CA ALA A 523 -3.57 -18.71 -5.57
C ALA A 523 -3.52 -20.25 -5.72
N GLY A 524 -4.63 -20.94 -5.43
CA GLY A 524 -4.81 -22.38 -5.62
C GLY A 524 -4.95 -23.19 -4.32
N ALA A 525 -4.72 -22.58 -3.16
CA ALA A 525 -4.85 -23.24 -1.88
C ALA A 525 -6.32 -23.63 -1.58
N CYS A 526 -7.30 -22.84 -2.04
CA CYS A 526 -8.71 -23.16 -1.84
C CYS A 526 -9.10 -24.47 -2.53
N LYS A 527 -8.60 -24.72 -3.74
CA LYS A 527 -8.83 -26.01 -4.42
C LYS A 527 -8.26 -27.17 -3.62
N ALA A 528 -7.07 -27.02 -3.01
CA ALA A 528 -6.47 -28.07 -2.21
C ALA A 528 -7.30 -28.38 -0.94
N ILE A 529 -7.95 -27.37 -0.35
CA ILE A 529 -8.91 -27.54 0.76
C ILE A 529 -10.17 -28.29 0.28
N ILE A 530 -10.75 -27.86 -0.84
CA ILE A 530 -11.96 -28.47 -1.43
C ILE A 530 -11.73 -29.94 -1.79
N ASP A 531 -10.54 -30.26 -2.32
CA ASP A 531 -10.15 -31.62 -2.68
C ASP A 531 -9.74 -32.47 -1.45
N GLY A 532 -9.79 -31.92 -0.23
CA GLY A 532 -9.46 -32.62 1.02
C GLY A 532 -7.95 -32.83 1.27
N LYS A 533 -7.08 -32.16 0.50
CA LYS A 533 -5.61 -32.22 0.67
C LYS A 533 -5.11 -31.34 1.82
N ILE A 534 -5.88 -30.33 2.19
CA ILE A 534 -5.66 -29.52 3.39
C ILE A 534 -6.89 -29.69 4.27
N LYS A 535 -6.69 -30.19 5.49
CA LYS A 535 -7.77 -30.32 6.47
C LYS A 535 -8.05 -28.95 7.10
N ILE A 536 -9.32 -28.61 7.31
CA ILE A 536 -9.70 -27.41 8.06
C ILE A 536 -10.11 -27.84 9.47
N GLU A 537 -9.55 -27.16 10.46
CA GLU A 537 -9.98 -27.30 11.84
C GLU A 537 -10.30 -25.94 12.43
N GLN A 538 -11.39 -25.86 13.20
CA GLN A 538 -11.78 -24.65 13.90
C GLN A 538 -11.15 -24.64 15.29
N GLY A 539 -10.63 -23.49 15.71
CA GLY A 539 -10.14 -23.33 17.08
C GLY A 539 -8.89 -22.49 17.26
N TYR A 540 -8.30 -22.61 18.45
CA TYR A 540 -7.00 -22.06 18.79
C TYR A 540 -6.28 -22.95 19.81
N PRO A 541 -4.93 -22.98 19.84
CA PRO A 541 -4.21 -23.79 20.82
C PRO A 541 -4.35 -23.18 22.23
N ILE A 542 -4.67 -24.03 23.22
CA ILE A 542 -4.73 -23.66 24.64
C ILE A 542 -3.40 -23.96 25.33
N ARG A 543 -2.81 -25.13 25.07
CA ARG A 543 -1.53 -25.56 25.62
C ARG A 543 -0.91 -26.66 24.76
N PHE A 544 0.39 -26.84 24.90
CA PHE A 544 1.15 -27.96 24.38
C PHE A 544 1.38 -29.00 25.48
N THR A 545 1.51 -30.27 25.11
CA THR A 545 2.17 -31.30 25.91
C THR A 545 3.56 -31.56 25.34
N GLU A 546 4.23 -32.60 25.81
CA GLU A 546 5.48 -33.04 25.18
C GLU A 546 5.27 -33.52 23.74
N ASP A 547 4.15 -34.17 23.42
CA ASP A 547 3.97 -34.89 22.14
C ASP A 547 2.72 -34.42 21.36
N SER A 548 1.91 -33.52 21.93
CA SER A 548 0.61 -33.12 21.38
C SER A 548 0.27 -31.64 21.63
N ILE A 549 -0.81 -31.19 21.01
CA ILE A 549 -1.38 -29.85 21.17
C ILE A 549 -2.83 -30.01 21.62
N VAL A 550 -3.21 -29.26 22.65
CA VAL A 550 -4.58 -29.17 23.13
C VAL A 550 -5.22 -27.90 22.58
N LEU A 551 -6.27 -28.07 21.79
CA LEU A 551 -7.07 -26.99 21.21
C LEU A 551 -8.22 -26.60 22.13
N ASP A 552 -8.85 -25.47 21.84
CA ASP A 552 -10.12 -25.11 22.44
C ASP A 552 -11.19 -26.19 22.23
N GLY A 553 -12.01 -26.37 23.27
CA GLY A 553 -12.90 -27.52 23.37
C GLY A 553 -12.24 -28.82 23.83
N GLY A 554 -10.95 -28.81 24.20
CA GLY A 554 -10.27 -29.94 24.85
C GLY A 554 -9.78 -31.04 23.92
N ARG A 555 -9.85 -30.84 22.59
CA ARG A 555 -9.32 -31.77 21.60
C ARG A 555 -7.80 -31.80 21.66
N GLU A 556 -7.21 -32.99 21.66
CA GLU A 556 -5.77 -33.20 21.72
C GLU A 556 -5.30 -33.97 20.48
N GLN A 557 -4.25 -33.47 19.83
CA GLN A 557 -3.72 -34.03 18.58
C GLN A 557 -2.19 -33.95 18.53
N GLU A 558 -1.57 -35.00 17.98
CA GLU A 558 -0.13 -35.08 17.76
C GLU A 558 0.27 -34.45 16.41
N TYR A 559 1.35 -33.68 16.43
CA TYR A 559 1.94 -33.04 15.25
C TYR A 559 3.47 -33.13 15.32
N ASP A 560 4.13 -33.27 14.18
CA ASP A 560 5.60 -33.19 14.10
C ASP A 560 6.06 -31.72 13.96
N LEU A 561 5.24 -30.89 13.31
CA LEU A 561 5.49 -29.47 13.07
C LEU A 561 4.26 -28.62 13.36
N VAL A 562 4.50 -27.48 14.01
CA VAL A 562 3.54 -26.38 14.11
C VAL A 562 4.12 -25.13 13.46
N VAL A 563 3.47 -24.65 12.41
CA VAL A 563 3.77 -23.35 11.80
C VAL A 563 2.81 -22.29 12.31
N MET A 564 3.35 -21.35 13.08
CA MET A 564 2.63 -20.18 13.55
C MET A 564 2.55 -19.15 12.41
N ALA A 565 1.44 -19.16 11.67
CA ALA A 565 1.08 -18.16 10.67
C ALA A 565 0.25 -17.03 11.31
N THR A 566 0.68 -16.59 12.48
CA THR A 566 -0.05 -15.72 13.41
C THR A 566 0.12 -14.22 13.15
N GLY A 567 0.77 -13.88 12.04
CA GLY A 567 0.90 -12.50 11.56
C GLY A 567 2.05 -11.76 12.22
N PHE A 568 1.89 -10.44 12.32
CA PHE A 568 2.91 -9.53 12.78
C PHE A 568 2.31 -8.57 13.79
N SER A 569 3.18 -7.99 14.61
CA SER A 569 2.83 -6.93 15.54
C SER A 569 2.59 -5.61 14.80
N ASN A 570 2.28 -4.54 15.54
CA ASN A 570 2.10 -3.22 14.95
C ASN A 570 3.45 -2.70 14.43
N THR A 571 3.44 -1.95 13.32
CA THR A 571 4.66 -1.37 12.74
C THR A 571 5.42 -0.48 13.72
N ILE A 572 4.75 0.09 14.73
CA ILE A 572 5.44 0.85 15.78
C ILE A 572 6.46 0.01 16.56
N ASP A 573 6.24 -1.30 16.70
CA ASP A 573 7.19 -2.19 17.36
C ASP A 573 8.48 -2.35 16.54
N SER A 574 8.41 -2.22 15.21
CA SER A 574 9.61 -2.15 14.37
C SER A 574 10.39 -0.87 14.64
N VAL A 575 9.71 0.27 14.80
CA VAL A 575 10.36 1.54 15.18
C VAL A 575 11.02 1.39 16.54
N ARG A 576 10.32 0.82 17.52
CA ARG A 576 10.82 0.57 18.87
C ARG A 576 12.08 -0.30 18.86
N ASN A 577 12.09 -1.39 18.10
CA ASN A 577 13.25 -2.27 17.99
C ASN A 577 14.45 -1.64 17.29
N ILE A 578 14.25 -0.62 16.45
CA ILE A 578 15.31 0.01 15.65
C ILE A 578 15.84 1.28 16.32
N LEU A 579 14.93 2.11 16.83
CA LEU A 579 15.19 3.46 17.31
C LEU A 579 14.98 3.63 18.83
N GLY A 580 14.50 2.60 19.52
CA GLY A 580 14.25 2.62 20.97
C GLY A 580 12.86 3.13 21.37
N ASP A 581 12.51 2.88 22.64
CA ASP A 581 11.20 3.22 23.22
C ASP A 581 10.91 4.71 23.18
N GLU A 582 11.88 5.56 23.56
CA GLU A 582 11.70 7.02 23.65
C GLU A 582 11.24 7.64 22.32
N ILE A 583 11.83 7.21 21.21
CA ILE A 583 11.51 7.72 19.87
C ILE A 583 10.18 7.14 19.39
N ALA A 584 9.95 5.84 19.62
CA ALA A 584 8.70 5.19 19.24
C ALA A 584 7.49 5.78 19.98
N ASP A 585 7.61 6.08 21.27
CA ASP A 585 6.50 6.61 22.08
C ASP A 585 6.08 8.03 21.68
N ARG A 586 6.95 8.77 20.98
CA ARG A 586 6.65 10.08 20.38
C ARG A 586 6.00 9.99 19.00
N CYS A 587 6.00 8.80 18.38
CA CYS A 587 5.39 8.63 17.07
C CYS A 587 3.87 8.58 17.16
N ASN A 588 3.21 9.24 16.21
CA ASN A 588 1.79 9.05 15.94
C ASN A 588 1.53 7.60 15.46
N PRO A 589 0.27 7.12 15.52
CA PRO A 589 -0.10 5.85 14.90
C PRO A 589 0.36 5.79 13.44
N ILE A 590 0.87 4.64 12.99
CA ILE A 590 1.40 4.53 11.61
C ILE A 590 0.27 4.16 10.65
N TRP A 591 -0.42 3.07 10.96
CA TRP A 591 -1.55 2.54 10.21
C TRP A 591 -2.88 2.99 10.79
N GLY A 592 -3.99 2.60 10.14
CA GLY A 592 -5.32 3.10 10.44
C GLY A 592 -5.59 4.45 9.80
N MET A 593 -6.80 4.93 10.02
CA MET A 593 -7.29 6.14 9.37
C MET A 593 -7.70 7.20 10.37
N ASP A 594 -7.27 8.42 10.12
CA ASP A 594 -7.58 9.60 10.93
C ASP A 594 -9.00 10.12 10.67
N GLU A 595 -9.36 11.22 11.33
CA GLU A 595 -10.71 11.81 11.24
C GLU A 595 -11.01 12.47 9.88
N GLU A 596 -10.01 12.68 9.04
CA GLU A 596 -10.14 13.26 7.69
C GLU A 596 -10.26 12.21 6.60
N GLY A 597 -9.95 10.95 6.94
CA GLY A 597 -9.88 9.89 5.95
C GLY A 597 -8.49 9.78 5.33
N GLU A 598 -7.43 10.21 6.01
CA GLU A 598 -6.06 9.93 5.61
C GLU A 598 -5.47 8.81 6.47
N LEU A 599 -4.54 8.06 5.90
CA LEU A 599 -3.72 7.17 6.72
C LEU A 599 -2.90 8.02 7.69
N ASN A 600 -2.72 7.54 8.93
CA ASN A 600 -2.11 8.31 10.00
C ASN A 600 -0.68 8.80 9.66
N SER A 601 0.37 8.04 9.95
CA SER A 601 1.76 8.49 9.67
C SER A 601 2.45 7.76 8.52
N ALA A 602 1.78 6.83 7.84
CA ALA A 602 2.31 6.26 6.61
C ALA A 602 2.58 7.37 5.57
N TRP A 603 3.85 7.56 5.21
CA TRP A 603 4.35 8.57 4.24
C TRP A 603 4.16 10.05 4.65
N ARG A 604 3.68 10.29 5.87
CA ARG A 604 3.40 11.62 6.43
C ARG A 604 4.34 11.92 7.61
N THR A 605 4.11 13.06 8.26
CA THR A 605 4.82 13.38 9.50
C THR A 605 4.57 12.30 10.55
N SER A 606 5.65 11.83 11.17
CA SER A 606 5.59 10.76 12.17
C SER A 606 5.23 11.25 13.57
N GLY A 607 5.21 12.56 13.82
CA GLY A 607 5.23 13.14 15.16
C GLY A 607 6.65 13.37 15.71
N VAL A 608 7.67 12.79 15.07
CA VAL A 608 9.09 13.00 15.40
C VAL A 608 9.77 13.79 14.27
N PRO A 609 10.38 14.96 14.55
CA PRO A 609 11.04 15.77 13.53
C PRO A 609 12.09 14.96 12.74
N GLY A 610 12.06 15.06 11.41
CA GLY A 610 13.00 14.36 10.54
C GLY A 610 12.85 12.84 10.46
N LEU A 611 11.83 12.23 11.10
CA LEU A 611 11.54 10.80 10.97
C LEU A 611 10.35 10.55 10.03
N TRP A 612 10.55 9.63 9.09
CA TRP A 612 9.55 9.25 8.08
C TRP A 612 9.33 7.74 8.05
N LEU A 613 8.10 7.32 7.80
CA LEU A 613 7.71 5.91 7.71
C LEU A 613 7.38 5.57 6.25
N MET A 614 8.27 4.80 5.62
CA MET A 614 8.07 4.33 4.24
C MET A 614 7.61 2.88 4.25
N VAL A 615 6.29 2.69 4.21
CA VAL A 615 5.62 1.40 4.36
C VAL A 615 4.66 1.15 3.18
N GLY A 616 4.12 -0.06 3.02
CA GLY A 616 3.13 -0.32 1.97
C GLY A 616 3.53 -1.38 0.93
N THR A 617 2.60 -1.64 0.01
CA THR A 617 2.80 -2.50 -1.17
C THR A 617 3.83 -1.90 -2.13
N LEU A 618 4.21 -2.64 -3.17
CA LEU A 618 5.14 -2.16 -4.20
C LEU A 618 4.62 -0.90 -4.90
N GLN A 619 3.34 -0.90 -5.29
CA GLN A 619 2.61 0.26 -5.84
C GLN A 619 2.65 1.47 -4.90
N ALA A 620 2.28 1.28 -3.63
CA ALA A 620 2.27 2.36 -2.64
C ALA A 620 3.69 2.91 -2.44
N GLY A 621 4.66 2.00 -2.35
CA GLY A 621 6.08 2.33 -2.29
C GLY A 621 6.52 3.23 -3.45
N ARG A 622 6.11 2.90 -4.68
CA ARG A 622 6.49 3.64 -5.89
C ARG A 622 5.86 5.04 -5.91
N TYR A 623 4.56 5.13 -5.64
CA TYR A 623 3.84 6.41 -5.67
C TYR A 623 4.29 7.35 -4.55
N HIS A 624 4.34 6.87 -3.31
CA HIS A 624 4.58 7.71 -2.14
C HIS A 624 6.05 8.09 -1.96
N SER A 625 7.00 7.29 -2.44
CA SER A 625 8.44 7.62 -2.34
C SER A 625 8.80 8.91 -3.07
N LYS A 626 8.17 9.19 -4.22
CA LYS A 626 8.35 10.45 -4.96
C LYS A 626 7.95 11.65 -4.11
N LYS A 627 6.75 11.60 -3.52
CA LYS A 627 6.20 12.69 -2.69
C LYS A 627 7.05 12.92 -1.44
N LEU A 628 7.48 11.83 -0.79
CA LEU A 628 8.35 11.88 0.37
C LEU A 628 9.72 12.48 0.03
N ALA A 629 10.37 12.03 -1.05
CA ALA A 629 11.67 12.53 -1.46
C ALA A 629 11.65 14.02 -1.82
N LEU A 630 10.58 14.50 -2.48
CA LEU A 630 10.41 15.93 -2.78
C LEU A 630 10.25 16.78 -1.50
N ARG A 631 9.49 16.29 -0.51
CA ARG A 631 9.38 16.96 0.81
C ARG A 631 10.72 17.00 1.53
N ILE A 632 11.44 15.88 1.58
CA ILE A 632 12.76 15.79 2.19
C ILE A 632 13.73 16.76 1.50
N LYS A 633 13.76 16.78 0.17
CA LYS A 633 14.58 17.73 -0.59
C LYS A 633 14.26 19.17 -0.21
N ALA A 634 12.99 19.56 -0.19
CA ALA A 634 12.59 20.91 0.20
C ALA A 634 13.00 21.28 1.65
N ILE A 635 12.94 20.33 2.59
CA ILE A 635 13.40 20.53 3.97
C ILE A 635 14.91 20.74 4.00
N LEU A 636 15.67 19.92 3.27
CA LEU A 636 17.14 20.01 3.23
C LEU A 636 17.63 21.32 2.60
N GLU A 637 16.88 21.83 1.63
CA GLU A 637 17.13 23.13 0.97
C GLU A 637 16.61 24.33 1.79
N GLY A 638 15.89 24.09 2.90
CA GLY A 638 15.36 25.15 3.75
C GLY A 638 14.19 25.93 3.15
N ILE A 639 13.48 25.35 2.17
CA ILE A 639 12.36 25.99 1.46
C ILE A 639 10.99 25.37 1.77
N ALA A 640 10.96 24.27 2.53
CA ALA A 640 9.72 23.64 2.96
C ALA A 640 8.95 24.55 3.93
N PRO A 641 7.71 24.96 3.63
CA PRO A 641 6.79 25.57 4.57
C PRO A 641 6.34 24.59 5.66
N GLU A 642 5.84 25.14 6.76
CA GLU A 642 5.18 24.35 7.79
C GLU A 642 3.92 23.65 7.24
N PRO A 643 3.70 22.36 7.57
CA PRO A 643 2.47 21.66 7.23
C PRO A 643 1.21 22.37 7.69
N TYR A 644 0.16 22.35 6.86
CA TYR A 644 -1.15 22.89 7.21
C TYR A 644 -1.91 21.93 8.12
N MET A 645 -2.20 22.35 9.35
CA MET A 645 -2.73 21.50 10.43
C MET A 645 -4.20 21.77 10.81
N LYS A 646 -4.89 22.73 10.16
CA LYS A 646 -6.25 23.15 10.54
C LYS A 646 -7.34 22.40 9.79
#